data_AF-Q23WN1-F1
#
_entry.id   AF-Q23WN1-F1
#
_cell.length_a   1.000
_cell.length_b   1.000
_cell.length_c   1.000
_cell.angle_alpha   90.00
_cell.angle_beta   90.00
_cell.angle_gamma   90.00
#
_symmetry.space_group_name_H-M   'P 1'
#
loop_
_entity.id
_entity.type
_entity.pdbx_description
1 polymer ?
#
loop_
_entity_poly.entity_id
_entity_poly.type
_entity_poly.pdbx_seq_one_letter_code
_entity_poly.pdbx_strand_id
1 'polypeptide(L)'
;MKARVEKKKHCQSCNAKFGLTTHKHMCKRCHAIICSECTKQKIQIIQYTDKKPHKICLNCSDDYQHNTNLKVTGKLQWAVDSNIMKQWLKNINTIDKDKLQKQYEDVLQTTSPLIKSEEFQEYVKNIEQQINAGNSMKHFNYSFLEMVHSVWGQEPDIHKIKQQIINVIKAFFIDFPDQESPLTFKQEYVDFAVFLLIFGQESSVWRMMKEIYGIIIPIESISHITNNDFNYGEKYLMNFLLDKINYDFNSQECNNIYRFIQDRGIELINSFFANQANFQTSYQIFNNVINIPYNRRWSELLRSLGVFIIENKDVIGQNYEKVVWDEMKTELNINTKWKRMKEKMDVYIYFQIADNRQMNRFSMIEDCQQSEMDSLLPSTEDIIEENKMLKKEVFQIFKVKQLITQKMDELDEMRMELQKRELVRQKYEDNLKKFNEIQQKYNEMRLSYQELQQDNQFLQEKLMRFSTNIGHQNYITYEDSKRAASLINLSQSQQKNKQNIIDDDFLTNILQDKERIANTIVIEENKAQDKIQNDNVLQFKKASSIVEEHTVKSGQDNLQVKENNNICNQNHIKKESVEIVEKKHELEQINSLKKDLEDLENKNKYYLSQFQSQGDQILKQKLEISKKDNEIEKLKLDLSKEKDAHTQSKLNYEKQLLDQKNEYEKQIKQLKDENQINQIEQKYKSELAQLKEKIDQLNLYNQILQQEKTELFLQKQNLFQQVNSLSSQINNSQGGSQEVSTNKPEIDILRNTITKLELEINSLKDDNSQLEKKLTNNSEKEQIINSLQLQVKNLQQEIKDSTYQTKQQNKLSDSINHSELSTTESANKSPTLNFDKNEVKQGEND
;
A
#
# COMPACT_ATOMS: atom_id res chain seq x y z
N MET A 1 13.71 13.41 23.79
CA MET A 1 12.86 14.62 23.62
C MET A 1 11.69 14.54 24.60
N LYS A 2 11.47 15.54 25.45
CA LYS A 2 10.22 15.66 26.21
C LYS A 2 9.25 16.44 25.32
N ALA A 3 8.48 15.74 24.48
CA ALA A 3 7.35 16.36 23.79
C ALA A 3 6.52 17.08 24.87
N ARG A 4 6.15 18.35 24.62
CA ARG A 4 5.24 19.08 25.52
C ARG A 4 3.91 18.33 25.46
N VAL A 5 3.69 17.43 26.42
CA VAL A 5 2.42 16.70 26.57
C VAL A 5 1.33 17.75 26.67
N GLU A 6 0.56 17.89 25.60
CA GLU A 6 -0.56 18.81 25.56
C GLU A 6 -1.46 18.50 26.76
N LYS A 7 -1.85 19.53 27.52
CA LYS A 7 -2.60 19.35 28.76
C LYS A 7 -4.00 18.84 28.44
N LYS A 8 -4.18 17.52 28.29
CA LYS A 8 -5.48 16.87 28.12
C LYS A 8 -6.43 17.36 29.23
N LYS A 9 -7.62 17.82 28.86
CA LYS A 9 -8.62 18.41 29.76
C LYS A 9 -9.54 17.37 30.41
N HIS A 10 -9.59 16.16 29.85
CA HIS A 10 -10.46 15.07 30.28
C HIS A 10 -9.66 13.77 30.46
N CYS A 11 -10.13 12.91 31.37
CA CYS A 11 -9.62 11.56 31.57
C CYS A 11 -9.78 10.74 30.28
N GLN A 12 -8.70 10.14 29.78
CA GLN A 12 -8.76 9.35 28.55
C GLN A 12 -9.52 8.02 28.72
N SER A 13 -9.82 7.60 29.95
CA SER A 13 -10.56 6.36 30.22
C SER A 13 -12.06 6.57 30.44
N CYS A 14 -12.48 7.60 31.16
CA CYS A 14 -13.89 7.84 31.52
C CYS A 14 -14.43 9.20 31.05
N ASN A 15 -13.63 9.98 30.32
CA ASN A 15 -13.94 11.32 29.84
C ASN A 15 -14.27 12.36 30.93
N ALA A 16 -14.06 12.05 32.22
CA ALA A 16 -14.26 13.00 33.31
C ALA A 16 -13.34 14.22 33.18
N LYS A 17 -13.92 15.43 33.28
CA LYS A 17 -13.15 16.68 33.22
C LYS A 17 -12.24 16.79 34.44
N PHE A 18 -10.97 17.12 34.19
CA PHE A 18 -10.03 17.38 35.26
C PHE A 18 -10.30 18.75 35.90
N GLY A 19 -10.20 18.83 37.22
CA GLY A 19 -10.50 20.03 38.00
C GLY A 19 -9.85 19.97 39.38
N LEU A 20 -10.35 20.76 40.32
CA LEU A 20 -9.83 20.81 41.69
C LEU A 20 -10.04 19.48 42.45
N THR A 21 -11.16 18.81 42.22
CA THR A 21 -11.52 17.54 42.88
C THR A 21 -11.07 16.30 42.09
N THR A 22 -10.88 16.43 40.79
CA THR A 22 -10.48 15.32 39.90
C THR A 22 -9.02 15.50 39.48
N HIS A 23 -8.11 14.93 40.26
CA HIS A 23 -6.68 15.01 40.01
C HIS A 23 -6.26 14.23 38.75
N LYS A 24 -5.26 14.78 38.05
CA LYS A 24 -4.62 14.13 36.90
C LYS A 24 -3.58 13.13 37.39
N HIS A 25 -3.65 11.91 36.88
CA HIS A 25 -2.62 10.90 37.02
C HIS A 25 -2.17 10.43 35.64
N MET A 26 -0.93 9.97 35.54
CA MET A 26 -0.40 9.36 34.32
C MET A 26 -0.24 7.86 34.59
N CYS A 27 -0.88 7.01 33.79
CA CYS A 27 -0.65 5.58 33.81
C CYS A 27 0.82 5.32 33.49
N LYS A 28 1.55 4.64 34.37
CA LYS A 28 2.99 4.40 34.14
C LYS A 28 3.28 3.32 33.10
N ARG A 29 2.25 2.57 32.68
CA ARG A 29 2.33 1.48 31.71
C ARG A 29 2.04 1.96 30.28
N CYS A 30 0.93 2.68 30.09
CA CYS A 30 0.52 3.17 28.76
C CYS A 30 0.59 4.70 28.60
N HIS A 31 1.05 5.44 29.62
CA HIS A 31 1.16 6.91 29.61
C HIS A 31 -0.15 7.69 29.47
N ALA A 32 -1.32 7.02 29.44
CA ALA A 32 -2.61 7.70 29.42
C ALA A 32 -2.82 8.60 30.65
N ILE A 33 -3.37 9.80 30.42
CA ILE A 33 -3.77 10.74 31.46
C ILE A 33 -5.18 10.38 31.96
N ILE A 34 -5.28 9.98 33.22
CA ILE A 34 -6.47 9.40 33.84
C ILE A 34 -6.80 10.06 35.19
N CYS A 35 -8.04 9.93 35.66
CA CYS A 35 -8.44 10.36 37.00
C CYS A 35 -8.10 9.32 38.07
N SER A 36 -8.19 9.70 39.35
CA SER A 36 -7.92 8.83 40.51
C SER A 36 -8.78 7.55 40.51
N GLU A 37 -10.05 7.67 40.17
CA GLU A 37 -10.98 6.53 40.08
C GLU A 37 -10.58 5.51 39.00
N CYS A 38 -9.93 5.98 37.93
CA CYS A 38 -9.41 5.12 36.87
C CYS A 38 -8.02 4.53 37.19
N THR A 39 -7.44 4.79 38.37
CA THR A 39 -6.10 4.31 38.76
C THR A 39 -6.04 3.76 40.19
N LYS A 40 -6.85 2.73 40.45
CA LYS A 40 -6.92 2.09 41.77
C LYS A 40 -5.78 1.12 42.02
N GLN A 41 -5.23 0.51 40.97
CA GLN A 41 -4.21 -0.53 41.09
C GLN A 41 -2.78 0.02 40.94
N LYS A 42 -1.85 -0.60 41.66
CA LYS A 42 -0.41 -0.38 41.52
C LYS A 42 0.29 -1.71 41.24
N ILE A 43 1.14 -1.76 40.23
CA ILE A 43 1.90 -2.95 39.86
C ILE A 43 3.38 -2.60 39.67
N GLN A 44 4.27 -3.57 39.82
CA GLN A 44 5.65 -3.39 39.42
C GLN A 44 5.73 -3.46 37.88
N ILE A 45 6.28 -2.42 37.26
CA ILE A 45 6.43 -2.34 35.79
C ILE A 45 7.89 -2.62 35.45
N ILE A 46 8.13 -3.60 34.58
CA ILE A 46 9.46 -4.13 34.26
C ILE A 46 10.42 -3.06 33.73
N GLN A 47 9.93 -2.09 32.97
CA GLN A 47 10.75 -1.02 32.39
C GLN A 47 11.30 -0.03 33.43
N TYR A 48 10.80 -0.07 34.67
CA TYR A 48 11.25 0.80 35.74
C TYR A 48 12.28 0.09 36.61
N THR A 49 13.44 0.72 36.77
CA THR A 49 14.55 0.18 37.58
C THR A 49 14.20 0.15 39.07
N ASP A 50 13.27 0.98 39.52
CA ASP A 50 12.77 0.92 40.89
C ASP A 50 11.77 -0.24 41.03
N LYS A 51 12.03 -1.17 41.96
CA LYS A 51 11.10 -2.26 42.32
C LYS A 51 9.81 -1.75 42.98
N LYS A 52 9.47 -0.47 42.83
CA LYS A 52 8.32 0.18 43.46
C LYS A 52 7.06 -0.05 42.62
N PRO A 53 5.92 -0.37 43.24
CA PRO A 53 4.65 -0.44 42.53
C PRO A 53 4.23 0.93 41.98
N HIS A 54 3.91 0.98 40.69
CA HIS A 54 3.49 2.17 39.96
C HIS A 54 2.00 2.14 39.65
N LYS A 55 1.36 3.31 39.70
CA LYS A 55 -0.06 3.48 39.36
C LYS A 55 -0.31 3.20 37.88
N ILE A 56 -1.31 2.38 37.59
CA ILE A 56 -1.75 2.06 36.23
C ILE A 56 -3.25 2.32 36.05
N CYS A 57 -3.71 2.44 34.80
CA CYS A 57 -5.13 2.58 34.50
C CYS A 57 -5.87 1.24 34.64
N LEU A 58 -7.21 1.29 34.77
CA LEU A 58 -8.05 0.09 34.83
C LEU A 58 -7.81 -0.85 33.63
N ASN A 59 -7.73 -0.32 32.40
CA ASN A 59 -7.48 -1.14 31.20
C ASN A 59 -6.13 -1.88 31.30
N CYS A 60 -5.08 -1.18 31.71
CA CYS A 60 -3.77 -1.78 31.92
C CYS A 60 -3.79 -2.79 33.07
N SER A 61 -4.66 -2.64 34.06
CA SER A 61 -4.70 -3.62 35.15
C SER A 61 -5.48 -4.87 34.76
N ASP A 62 -6.56 -4.71 33.98
CA ASP A 62 -7.30 -5.84 33.39
C ASP A 62 -6.36 -6.70 32.51
N ASP A 63 -5.60 -6.07 31.60
CA ASP A 63 -4.63 -6.78 30.74
C ASP A 63 -3.52 -7.45 31.57
N TYR A 64 -2.99 -6.77 32.60
CA TYR A 64 -1.98 -7.36 33.47
C TYR A 64 -2.50 -8.60 34.22
N GLN A 65 -3.73 -8.53 34.74
CA GLN A 65 -4.39 -9.65 35.40
C GLN A 65 -4.66 -10.79 34.43
N HIS A 66 -5.13 -10.49 33.21
CA HIS A 66 -5.31 -11.49 32.17
C HIS A 66 -4.01 -12.22 31.85
N ASN A 67 -2.92 -11.49 31.63
CA ASN A 67 -1.61 -12.07 31.32
C ASN A 67 -1.07 -12.93 32.47
N THR A 68 -1.25 -12.47 33.72
CA THR A 68 -0.88 -13.25 34.90
C THR A 68 -1.67 -14.56 34.98
N ASN A 69 -2.99 -14.50 34.78
CA ASN A 69 -3.85 -15.68 34.79
C ASN A 69 -3.48 -16.63 33.65
N LEU A 70 -3.34 -16.11 32.43
CA LEU A 70 -2.99 -16.88 31.24
C LEU A 70 -1.65 -17.60 31.41
N LYS A 71 -0.64 -16.93 31.99
CA LYS A 71 0.64 -17.55 32.34
C LYS A 71 0.46 -18.74 33.26
N VAL A 72 -0.31 -18.58 34.34
CA VAL A 72 -0.53 -19.63 35.34
C VAL A 72 -1.36 -20.79 34.78
N THR A 73 -2.50 -20.49 34.14
CA THR A 73 -3.43 -21.52 33.62
C THR A 73 -2.85 -22.25 32.41
N GLY A 74 -2.16 -21.53 31.53
CA GLY A 74 -1.48 -22.08 30.36
C GLY A 74 -0.20 -22.83 30.70
N LYS A 75 0.35 -22.64 31.92
CA LYS A 75 1.69 -23.07 32.32
C LYS A 75 2.76 -22.53 31.34
N LEU A 76 2.68 -21.25 31.03
CA LEU A 76 3.54 -20.62 30.03
C LEU A 76 4.98 -20.53 30.55
N GLN A 77 5.90 -21.00 29.72
CA GLN A 77 7.34 -20.98 29.94
C GLN A 77 8.01 -20.74 28.60
N TRP A 78 9.06 -19.94 28.59
CA TRP A 78 9.78 -19.63 27.35
C TRP A 78 10.33 -20.89 26.70
N ALA A 79 10.04 -21.07 25.41
CA ALA A 79 10.51 -22.18 24.59
C ALA A 79 10.14 -23.57 25.13
N VAL A 80 8.98 -23.70 25.79
CA VAL A 80 8.45 -24.98 26.30
C VAL A 80 6.97 -25.12 25.91
N ASP A 81 6.57 -26.30 25.44
CA ASP A 81 5.18 -26.57 25.05
C ASP A 81 4.19 -26.49 26.22
N SER A 82 3.49 -25.36 26.27
CA SER A 82 2.32 -25.12 27.10
C SER A 82 1.15 -26.03 26.72
N ASN A 83 0.13 -26.08 27.59
CA ASN A 83 -1.13 -26.75 27.27
C ASN A 83 -1.82 -26.13 26.03
N ILE A 84 -1.65 -24.81 25.86
CA ILE A 84 -2.22 -24.04 24.76
C ILE A 84 -1.55 -24.43 23.44
N MET A 85 -0.21 -24.46 23.38
CA MET A 85 0.50 -24.87 22.16
C MET A 85 0.16 -26.31 21.76
N LYS A 86 0.07 -27.23 22.72
CA LYS A 86 -0.36 -28.61 22.44
C LYS A 86 -1.75 -28.68 21.81
N GLN A 87 -2.68 -27.86 22.29
CA GLN A 87 -4.01 -27.74 21.71
C GLN A 87 -3.95 -27.16 20.28
N TRP A 88 -3.16 -26.11 20.07
CA TRP A 88 -2.97 -25.53 18.74
C TRP A 88 -2.35 -26.52 17.76
N LEU A 89 -1.30 -27.24 18.13
CA LEU A 89 -0.68 -28.30 17.34
C LEU A 89 -1.68 -29.38 16.96
N LYS A 90 -2.52 -29.81 17.92
CA LYS A 90 -3.61 -30.77 17.66
C LYS A 90 -4.58 -30.23 16.62
N ASN A 91 -4.94 -28.95 16.68
CA ASN A 91 -5.89 -28.32 15.77
C ASN A 91 -5.32 -28.09 14.36
N ILE A 92 -3.99 -28.09 14.19
CA ILE A 92 -3.32 -28.12 12.89
C ILE A 92 -2.88 -29.55 12.50
N ASN A 93 -3.56 -30.58 13.04
CA ASN A 93 -3.33 -32.00 12.75
C ASN A 93 -1.86 -32.46 12.95
N THR A 94 -1.14 -31.83 13.89
CA THR A 94 0.22 -32.22 14.25
C THR A 94 0.22 -32.96 15.59
N ILE A 95 0.54 -34.25 15.58
CA ILE A 95 0.36 -35.14 16.74
C ILE A 95 1.69 -35.67 17.30
N ASP A 96 2.69 -35.93 16.45
CA ASP A 96 3.94 -36.59 16.87
C ASP A 96 5.05 -35.58 17.18
N LYS A 97 5.33 -35.42 18.48
CA LYS A 97 6.33 -34.49 19.00
C LYS A 97 7.77 -34.92 18.67
N ASP A 98 8.08 -36.21 18.73
CA ASP A 98 9.44 -36.71 18.53
C ASP A 98 9.81 -36.61 17.04
N LYS A 99 8.86 -36.96 16.17
CA LYS A 99 9.00 -36.74 14.73
C LYS A 99 9.18 -35.25 14.42
N LEU A 100 8.43 -34.38 15.09
CA LEU A 100 8.51 -32.95 14.86
C LEU A 100 9.88 -32.36 15.25
N GLN A 101 10.42 -32.77 16.41
CA GLN A 101 11.74 -32.36 16.85
C GLN A 101 12.83 -32.81 15.86
N LYS A 102 12.76 -34.06 15.41
CA LYS A 102 13.71 -34.59 14.42
C LYS A 102 13.65 -33.82 13.10
N GLN A 103 12.45 -33.57 12.58
CA GLN A 103 12.27 -32.78 11.35
C GLN A 103 12.86 -31.38 11.48
N TYR A 104 12.68 -30.74 12.64
CA TYR A 104 13.24 -29.43 12.91
C TYR A 104 14.78 -29.45 12.93
N GLU A 105 15.38 -30.46 13.54
CA GLU A 105 16.84 -30.65 13.56
C GLU A 105 17.40 -30.91 12.16
N ASP A 106 16.73 -31.75 11.37
CA ASP A 106 17.09 -32.05 9.97
C ASP A 106 17.07 -30.76 9.11
N VAL A 107 16.05 -29.91 9.31
CA VAL A 107 15.94 -28.61 8.64
C VAL A 107 17.08 -27.68 9.06
N LEU A 108 17.42 -27.58 10.35
CA LEU A 108 18.51 -26.72 10.82
C LEU A 108 19.90 -27.12 10.28
N GLN A 109 20.10 -28.42 10.01
CA GLN A 109 21.31 -28.97 9.41
C GLN A 109 21.37 -28.75 7.89
N THR A 110 20.23 -28.48 7.24
CA THR A 110 20.16 -28.23 5.81
C THR A 110 20.85 -26.91 5.46
N THR A 111 21.82 -26.94 4.53
CA THR A 111 22.48 -25.72 4.05
C THR A 111 21.70 -25.12 2.89
N SER A 112 20.97 -24.03 3.12
CA SER A 112 20.34 -23.23 2.07
C SER A 112 21.27 -22.09 1.59
N PRO A 113 21.38 -21.80 0.28
CA PRO A 113 22.05 -20.61 -0.23
C PRO A 113 21.50 -19.31 0.39
N LEU A 114 20.19 -19.26 0.67
CA LEU A 114 19.53 -18.10 1.28
C LEU A 114 20.13 -17.77 2.65
N ILE A 115 20.39 -18.79 3.49
CA ILE A 115 21.00 -18.58 4.80
C ILE A 115 22.43 -18.05 4.68
N LYS A 116 23.13 -18.42 3.61
CA LYS A 116 24.49 -17.95 3.35
C LYS A 116 24.51 -16.57 2.71
N SER A 117 23.36 -16.00 2.33
CA SER A 117 23.29 -14.67 1.72
C SER A 117 23.69 -13.59 2.72
N GLU A 118 24.33 -12.53 2.22
CA GLU A 118 24.72 -11.37 3.03
C GLU A 118 23.49 -10.71 3.67
N GLU A 119 22.38 -10.63 2.93
CA GLU A 119 21.10 -10.09 3.41
C GLU A 119 20.56 -10.85 4.62
N PHE A 120 20.58 -12.19 4.61
CA PHE A 120 20.14 -12.98 5.76
C PHE A 120 21.08 -12.79 6.95
N GLN A 121 22.39 -12.72 6.72
CA GLN A 121 23.36 -12.48 7.79
C GLN A 121 23.20 -11.09 8.41
N GLU A 122 22.94 -10.06 7.61
CA GLU A 122 22.61 -8.72 8.09
C GLU A 122 21.30 -8.73 8.88
N TYR A 123 20.28 -9.44 8.40
CA TYR A 123 19.02 -9.59 9.11
C TYR A 123 19.18 -10.28 10.46
N VAL A 124 19.92 -11.39 10.51
CA VAL A 124 20.28 -12.06 11.77
C VAL A 124 21.01 -11.09 12.69
N LYS A 125 22.04 -10.40 12.20
CA LYS A 125 22.79 -9.38 12.96
C LYS A 125 21.88 -8.30 13.54
N ASN A 126 20.88 -7.85 12.79
CA ASN A 126 19.88 -6.89 13.25
C ASN A 126 19.03 -7.47 14.40
N ILE A 127 18.56 -8.72 14.29
CA ILE A 127 17.89 -9.43 15.40
C ILE A 127 18.82 -9.51 16.61
N GLU A 128 20.09 -9.85 16.42
CA GLU A 128 21.06 -9.94 17.52
C GLU A 128 21.24 -8.59 18.24
N GLN A 129 21.38 -7.50 17.50
CA GLN A 129 21.49 -6.15 18.04
C GLN A 129 20.20 -5.73 18.78
N GLN A 130 19.05 -6.09 18.23
CA GLN A 130 17.73 -5.89 18.85
C GLN A 130 17.48 -6.76 20.08
N ILE A 131 18.32 -7.74 20.40
CA ILE A 131 18.22 -8.50 21.66
C ILE A 131 19.31 -8.04 22.64
N ASN A 132 20.53 -7.84 22.14
CA ASN A 132 21.73 -7.57 22.94
C ASN A 132 21.74 -6.21 23.64
N ALA A 133 21.10 -5.17 23.11
CA ALA A 133 21.22 -3.84 23.73
C ALA A 133 20.52 -3.72 25.09
N GLY A 134 19.98 -4.81 25.67
CA GLY A 134 19.43 -4.95 27.04
C GLY A 134 18.19 -4.09 27.33
N ASN A 135 17.99 -3.09 26.48
CA ASN A 135 16.97 -2.07 26.40
C ASN A 135 16.32 -2.08 25.00
N SER A 136 16.66 -3.04 24.13
CA SER A 136 16.30 -3.07 22.70
C SER A 136 14.86 -3.46 22.39
N MET A 137 14.17 -4.13 23.31
CA MET A 137 12.74 -4.42 23.16
C MET A 137 11.88 -3.17 23.35
N LYS A 138 12.45 -1.97 23.16
CA LYS A 138 11.72 -0.71 23.00
C LYS A 138 10.70 -0.77 21.87
N HIS A 139 10.94 -1.59 20.85
CA HIS A 139 9.98 -1.81 19.77
C HIS A 139 8.81 -2.69 20.19
N PHE A 140 8.94 -3.44 21.30
CA PHE A 140 7.84 -4.19 21.88
C PHE A 140 6.86 -3.24 22.58
N ASN A 141 5.58 -3.43 22.32
CA ASN A 141 4.57 -2.78 23.13
C ASN A 141 4.66 -3.28 24.58
N TYR A 142 4.21 -2.44 25.51
CA TYR A 142 4.38 -2.70 26.95
C TYR A 142 3.78 -4.06 27.37
N SER A 143 2.67 -4.48 26.79
CA SER A 143 1.94 -5.69 27.20
C SER A 143 2.67 -6.94 26.72
N PHE A 144 3.15 -6.90 25.47
CA PHE A 144 3.96 -7.95 24.89
C PHE A 144 5.28 -8.11 25.63
N LEU A 145 6.01 -7.01 25.87
CA LEU A 145 7.26 -7.00 26.62
C LEU A 145 7.10 -7.60 28.03
N GLU A 146 6.04 -7.22 28.73
CA GLU A 146 5.79 -7.74 30.07
C GLU A 146 5.51 -9.24 30.05
N MET A 147 4.74 -9.74 29.08
CA MET A 147 4.50 -11.17 28.95
C MET A 147 5.81 -11.92 28.67
N VAL A 148 6.60 -11.45 27.71
CA VAL A 148 7.90 -12.01 27.33
C VAL A 148 8.82 -12.09 28.56
N HIS A 149 9.02 -10.99 29.27
CA HIS A 149 9.84 -10.96 30.49
C HIS A 149 9.26 -11.83 31.62
N SER A 150 7.93 -11.96 31.69
CA SER A 150 7.31 -12.82 32.70
C SER A 150 7.63 -14.30 32.48
N VAL A 151 7.77 -14.76 31.23
CA VAL A 151 8.06 -16.19 30.93
C VAL A 151 9.56 -16.51 30.83
N TRP A 152 10.40 -15.49 30.65
CA TRP A 152 11.86 -15.62 30.65
C TRP A 152 12.49 -15.93 32.01
N GLY A 153 11.83 -15.52 33.10
CA GLY A 153 12.38 -15.66 34.45
C GLY A 153 13.22 -14.46 34.90
N GLN A 154 13.87 -14.57 36.07
CA GLN A 154 14.62 -13.46 36.68
C GLN A 154 16.02 -13.25 36.07
N GLU A 155 16.64 -14.31 35.57
CA GLU A 155 17.99 -14.28 34.98
C GLU A 155 17.96 -15.07 33.65
N PRO A 156 17.35 -14.50 32.59
CA PRO A 156 17.34 -15.15 31.31
C PRO A 156 18.75 -15.28 30.75
N ASP A 157 19.08 -16.48 30.25
CA ASP A 157 20.21 -16.66 29.35
C ASP A 157 19.87 -16.01 28.00
N ILE A 158 20.26 -14.74 27.86
CA ILE A 158 20.00 -13.92 26.66
C ILE A 158 20.60 -14.59 25.42
N HIS A 159 21.75 -15.25 25.54
CA HIS A 159 22.37 -15.97 24.43
C HIS A 159 21.50 -17.13 23.97
N LYS A 160 20.97 -17.92 24.92
CA LYS A 160 20.04 -19.00 24.61
C LYS A 160 18.76 -18.47 23.94
N ILE A 161 18.14 -17.43 24.49
CA ILE A 161 16.91 -16.83 23.93
C ILE A 161 17.14 -16.36 22.49
N LYS A 162 18.24 -15.62 22.28
CA LYS A 162 18.65 -15.14 20.96
C LYS A 162 18.83 -16.30 19.99
N GLN A 163 19.55 -17.33 20.39
CA GLN A 163 19.79 -18.50 19.55
C GLN A 163 18.49 -19.20 19.18
N GLN A 164 17.54 -19.31 20.13
CA GLN A 164 16.25 -19.94 19.88
C GLN A 164 15.40 -19.19 18.85
N ILE A 165 15.35 -17.85 18.94
CA ILE A 165 14.66 -17.02 17.95
C ILE A 165 15.33 -17.18 16.58
N ILE A 166 16.66 -17.10 16.51
CA ILE A 166 17.40 -17.24 15.25
C ILE A 166 17.19 -18.62 14.64
N ASN A 167 17.21 -19.70 15.44
CA ASN A 167 17.00 -21.05 14.93
C ASN A 167 15.61 -21.22 14.34
N VAL A 168 14.55 -20.73 15.02
CA VAL A 168 13.18 -20.76 14.50
C VAL A 168 13.08 -20.00 13.17
N ILE A 169 13.60 -18.78 13.12
CA ILE A 169 13.58 -17.94 11.92
C ILE A 169 14.36 -18.58 10.78
N LYS A 170 15.54 -19.11 11.07
CA LYS A 170 16.38 -19.84 10.11
C LYS A 170 15.62 -21.04 9.53
N ALA A 171 15.05 -21.90 10.38
CA ALA A 171 14.30 -23.07 9.93
C ALA A 171 13.07 -22.69 9.10
N PHE A 172 12.38 -21.60 9.48
CA PHE A 172 11.26 -21.06 8.71
C PHE A 172 11.70 -20.67 7.30
N PHE A 173 12.74 -19.85 7.14
CA PHE A 173 13.21 -19.42 5.82
C PHE A 173 13.82 -20.57 4.97
N ILE A 174 14.27 -21.68 5.56
CA ILE A 174 14.70 -22.87 4.79
C ILE A 174 13.50 -23.52 4.09
N ASP A 175 12.37 -23.61 4.77
CA ASP A 175 11.15 -24.26 4.28
C ASP A 175 10.39 -23.44 3.24
N PHE A 176 10.69 -22.15 3.14
CA PHE A 176 10.14 -21.23 2.14
C PHE A 176 11.26 -20.63 1.28
N PRO A 177 12.00 -21.45 0.51
CA PRO A 177 13.18 -21.02 -0.22
C PRO A 177 12.87 -20.29 -1.54
N ASP A 178 11.60 -19.97 -1.83
CA ASP A 178 11.12 -19.65 -3.19
C ASP A 178 11.98 -18.58 -3.90
N GLN A 179 12.44 -18.96 -5.09
CA GLN A 179 13.32 -18.18 -5.95
C GLN A 179 12.57 -17.08 -6.73
N GLU A 180 11.24 -17.16 -6.83
CA GLU A 180 10.43 -16.24 -7.66
C GLU A 180 9.85 -15.05 -6.88
N SER A 181 9.72 -15.16 -5.55
CA SER A 181 9.43 -14.03 -4.68
C SER A 181 9.93 -14.31 -3.27
N PRO A 182 11.19 -13.96 -2.95
CA PRO A 182 11.76 -14.24 -1.65
C PRO A 182 10.88 -13.57 -0.59
N LEU A 183 10.49 -14.33 0.44
CA LEU A 183 9.96 -13.76 1.67
C LEU A 183 10.99 -12.73 2.14
N THR A 184 10.67 -11.45 2.01
CA THR A 184 11.55 -10.35 2.44
C THR A 184 11.80 -10.49 3.94
N PHE A 185 13.03 -10.28 4.39
CA PHE A 185 13.36 -10.35 5.81
C PHE A 185 12.71 -9.20 6.59
N LYS A 186 11.57 -9.47 7.23
CA LYS A 186 10.79 -8.45 7.94
C LYS A 186 10.60 -8.77 9.43
N GLN A 187 10.54 -7.72 10.25
CA GLN A 187 10.46 -7.78 11.70
C GLN A 187 9.22 -8.56 12.20
N GLU A 188 8.12 -8.58 11.45
CA GLU A 188 6.88 -9.23 11.87
C GLU A 188 7.05 -10.74 12.08
N TYR A 189 7.94 -11.38 11.32
CA TYR A 189 8.25 -12.80 11.51
C TYR A 189 8.96 -13.04 12.84
N VAL A 190 9.83 -12.13 13.26
CA VAL A 190 10.53 -12.18 14.55
C VAL A 190 9.55 -11.93 15.69
N ASP A 191 8.71 -10.90 15.58
CA ASP A 191 7.69 -10.58 16.56
C ASP A 191 6.72 -11.78 16.74
N PHE A 192 6.35 -12.43 15.64
CA PHE A 192 5.47 -13.60 15.67
C PHE A 192 6.17 -14.86 16.21
N ALA A 193 7.43 -15.10 15.84
CA ALA A 193 8.23 -16.19 16.42
C ALA A 193 8.40 -16.02 17.94
N VAL A 194 8.70 -14.81 18.41
CA VAL A 194 8.78 -14.49 19.85
C VAL A 194 7.45 -14.72 20.53
N PHE A 195 6.35 -14.30 19.89
CA PHE A 195 4.99 -14.54 20.41
C PHE A 195 4.71 -16.03 20.58
N LEU A 196 5.03 -16.86 19.60
CA LEU A 196 4.82 -18.32 19.68
C LEU A 196 5.78 -19.00 20.67
N LEU A 197 7.01 -18.53 20.82
CA LEU A 197 7.99 -19.04 21.79
C LEU A 197 7.57 -18.83 23.26
N ILE A 198 6.60 -17.93 23.53
CA ILE A 198 5.96 -17.83 24.86
C ILE A 198 5.13 -19.09 25.17
N PHE A 199 4.64 -19.79 24.14
CA PHE A 199 3.72 -20.92 24.27
C PHE A 199 4.35 -22.27 23.94
N GLY A 200 5.41 -22.33 23.13
CA GLY A 200 5.94 -23.58 22.58
C GLY A 200 7.45 -23.62 22.45
N GLN A 201 8.00 -24.82 22.33
CA GLN A 201 9.42 -25.04 22.02
C GLN A 201 9.73 -24.74 20.54
N GLU A 202 11.00 -24.58 20.19
CA GLU A 202 11.45 -24.16 18.85
C GLU A 202 10.82 -24.97 17.70
N SER A 203 10.79 -26.31 17.81
CA SER A 203 10.22 -27.18 16.78
C SER A 203 8.70 -27.02 16.62
N SER A 204 7.96 -26.86 17.73
CA SER A 204 6.53 -26.54 17.72
C SER A 204 6.26 -25.18 17.08
N VAL A 205 7.09 -24.19 17.38
CA VAL A 205 6.97 -22.84 16.84
C VAL A 205 7.23 -22.82 15.34
N TRP A 206 8.33 -23.43 14.88
CA TRP A 206 8.65 -23.56 13.46
C TRP A 206 7.50 -24.23 12.69
N ARG A 207 6.95 -25.33 13.22
CA ARG A 207 5.79 -26.01 12.61
C ARG A 207 4.57 -25.11 12.53
N MET A 208 4.28 -24.38 13.60
CA MET A 208 3.15 -23.46 13.64
C MET A 208 3.31 -22.35 12.61
N MET A 209 4.50 -21.73 12.52
CA MET A 209 4.78 -20.73 11.49
C MET A 209 4.65 -21.32 10.08
N LYS A 210 5.18 -22.52 9.84
CA LYS A 210 5.05 -23.21 8.54
C LYS A 210 3.59 -23.42 8.13
N GLU A 211 2.75 -23.90 9.04
CA GLU A 211 1.32 -24.12 8.77
C GLU A 211 0.56 -22.81 8.56
N ILE A 212 0.97 -21.75 9.25
CA ILE A 212 0.35 -20.44 9.12
C ILE A 212 0.68 -19.80 7.77
N TYR A 213 1.94 -19.66 7.41
CA TYR A 213 2.34 -18.98 6.18
C TYR A 213 2.27 -19.88 4.95
N GLY A 214 2.25 -21.19 5.13
CA GLY A 214 2.06 -22.14 4.04
C GLY A 214 0.59 -22.38 3.70
N ILE A 215 -0.33 -22.16 4.66
CA ILE A 215 -1.71 -22.61 4.48
C ILE A 215 -2.79 -21.64 4.97
N ILE A 216 -2.53 -20.78 5.97
CA ILE A 216 -3.55 -19.83 6.49
C ILE A 216 -3.44 -18.46 5.81
N ILE A 217 -2.22 -17.92 5.69
CA ILE A 217 -1.96 -16.67 4.98
C ILE A 217 -1.60 -17.07 3.54
N PRO A 218 -2.39 -16.67 2.53
CA PRO A 218 -2.05 -16.94 1.14
C PRO A 218 -0.69 -16.34 0.81
N ILE A 219 0.21 -17.11 0.19
CA ILE A 219 1.58 -16.65 -0.15
C ILE A 219 1.53 -15.40 -1.01
N GLU A 220 0.53 -15.28 -1.88
CA GLU A 220 0.26 -14.12 -2.73
C GLU A 220 0.01 -12.85 -1.91
N SER A 221 -0.52 -12.98 -0.70
CA SER A 221 -0.70 -11.86 0.24
C SER A 221 0.61 -11.41 0.88
N ILE A 222 1.67 -12.22 0.77
CA ILE A 222 2.99 -11.97 1.34
C ILE A 222 3.98 -11.49 0.27
N SER A 223 3.92 -12.06 -0.95
CA SER A 223 4.90 -11.89 -2.04
C SER A 223 4.71 -10.64 -2.90
N HIS A 224 3.48 -10.22 -3.21
CA HIS A 224 3.21 -9.19 -4.23
C HIS A 224 3.40 -7.72 -3.80
N ILE A 225 4.06 -7.47 -2.67
CA ILE A 225 4.17 -6.13 -2.06
C ILE A 225 5.46 -5.41 -2.47
N THR A 226 6.33 -6.02 -3.28
CA THR A 226 7.60 -5.39 -3.69
C THR A 226 7.58 -4.82 -5.11
N ASN A 227 6.61 -5.17 -5.95
CA ASN A 227 6.45 -4.65 -7.31
C ASN A 227 5.05 -4.04 -7.47
N ASN A 228 4.98 -2.87 -8.12
CA ASN A 228 3.84 -1.93 -8.19
C ASN A 228 2.42 -2.45 -8.55
N ASP A 229 2.19 -3.76 -8.71
CA ASP A 229 0.87 -4.37 -8.94
C ASP A 229 0.15 -4.74 -7.62
N PHE A 230 0.15 -3.78 -6.68
CA PHE A 230 -0.38 -3.83 -5.31
C PHE A 230 -1.91 -4.09 -5.18
N ASN A 231 -2.62 -4.40 -6.25
CA ASN A 231 -4.06 -4.12 -6.34
C ASN A 231 -5.00 -5.28 -5.97
N TYR A 232 -4.55 -6.53 -5.80
CA TYR A 232 -5.50 -7.64 -5.59
C TYR A 232 -5.80 -7.92 -4.12
N GLY A 233 -4.78 -8.15 -3.29
CA GLY A 233 -4.95 -8.49 -1.87
C GLY A 233 -5.56 -7.35 -1.05
N GLU A 234 -5.05 -6.12 -1.24
CA GLU A 234 -5.57 -4.92 -0.57
C GLU A 234 -6.99 -4.59 -1.02
N LYS A 235 -7.28 -4.67 -2.32
CA LYS A 235 -8.63 -4.42 -2.84
C LYS A 235 -9.59 -5.49 -2.38
N TYR A 236 -9.18 -6.76 -2.33
CA TYR A 236 -10.00 -7.83 -1.74
C TYR A 236 -10.27 -7.57 -0.27
N LEU A 237 -9.24 -7.22 0.51
CA LEU A 237 -9.38 -6.90 1.92
C LEU A 237 -10.27 -5.66 2.12
N MET A 238 -10.06 -4.60 1.35
CA MET A 238 -10.86 -3.39 1.40
C MET A 238 -12.30 -3.63 0.99
N ASN A 239 -12.54 -4.37 -0.09
CA ASN A 239 -13.89 -4.76 -0.49
C ASN A 239 -14.53 -5.64 0.57
N PHE A 240 -13.79 -6.59 1.15
CA PHE A 240 -14.27 -7.40 2.27
C PHE A 240 -14.66 -6.52 3.47
N LEU A 241 -13.84 -5.54 3.82
CA LEU A 241 -14.11 -4.61 4.92
C LEU A 241 -15.28 -3.68 4.59
N LEU A 242 -15.35 -3.11 3.39
CA LEU A 242 -16.43 -2.22 2.97
C LEU A 242 -17.77 -2.97 2.84
N ASP A 243 -17.77 -4.15 2.21
CA ASP A 243 -18.98 -4.95 1.97
C ASP A 243 -19.49 -5.63 3.24
N LYS A 244 -18.61 -6.17 4.09
CA LYS A 244 -19.03 -6.99 5.24
C LYS A 244 -19.21 -6.20 6.54
N ILE A 245 -18.64 -5.01 6.66
CA ILE A 245 -18.74 -4.25 7.90
C ILE A 245 -20.01 -3.38 7.93
N ASN A 246 -20.64 -3.09 6.79
CA ASN A 246 -21.88 -2.30 6.66
C ASN A 246 -21.85 -1.05 7.55
N TYR A 247 -20.71 -0.36 7.54
CA TYR A 247 -20.47 0.82 8.36
C TYR A 247 -20.50 2.06 7.47
N ASP A 248 -21.21 3.10 7.91
CA ASP A 248 -21.20 4.41 7.28
C ASP A 248 -19.87 5.12 7.59
N PHE A 249 -18.78 4.68 6.95
CA PHE A 249 -17.55 5.45 6.88
C PHE A 249 -17.73 6.58 5.87
N ASN A 250 -17.39 7.81 6.25
CA ASN A 250 -17.31 8.89 5.27
C ASN A 250 -16.11 8.68 4.33
N SER A 251 -16.08 9.37 3.18
CA SER A 251 -15.02 9.20 2.17
C SER A 251 -13.61 9.45 2.73
N GLN A 252 -13.45 10.37 3.68
CA GLN A 252 -12.17 10.64 4.33
C GLN A 252 -11.75 9.49 5.27
N GLU A 253 -12.68 8.93 6.03
CA GLU A 253 -12.44 7.76 6.87
C GLU A 253 -12.07 6.54 6.02
N CYS A 254 -12.78 6.29 4.92
CA CYS A 254 -12.46 5.23 3.96
C CYS A 254 -11.02 5.38 3.43
N ASN A 255 -10.62 6.59 3.05
CA ASN A 255 -9.26 6.86 2.57
C ASN A 255 -8.20 6.64 3.66
N ASN A 256 -8.47 7.04 4.91
CA ASN A 256 -7.56 6.82 6.03
C ASN A 256 -7.43 5.34 6.37
N ILE A 257 -8.55 4.60 6.36
CA ILE A 257 -8.57 3.15 6.57
C ILE A 257 -7.81 2.43 5.46
N TYR A 258 -8.03 2.83 4.21
CA TYR A 258 -7.31 2.31 3.05
C TYR A 258 -5.81 2.45 3.26
N ARG A 259 -5.32 3.68 3.47
CA ARG A 259 -3.89 3.94 3.72
C ARG A 259 -3.35 3.14 4.91
N PHE A 260 -4.12 3.05 6.00
CA PHE A 260 -3.73 2.24 7.16
C PHE A 260 -3.56 0.76 6.79
N ILE A 261 -4.46 0.20 5.99
CA ILE A 261 -4.37 -1.20 5.56
C ILE A 261 -3.15 -1.41 4.66
N GLN A 262 -2.90 -0.49 3.73
CA GLN A 262 -1.75 -0.57 2.83
C GLN A 262 -0.44 -0.57 3.62
N ASP A 263 -0.32 0.35 4.56
CA ASP A 263 0.93 0.54 5.28
C ASP A 263 1.12 -0.45 6.43
N ARG A 264 0.03 -0.82 7.12
CA ARG A 264 0.09 -1.52 8.42
C ARG A 264 -0.81 -2.75 8.52
N GLY A 265 -1.84 -2.85 7.68
CA GLY A 265 -2.74 -4.00 7.66
C GLY A 265 -1.99 -5.31 7.41
N ILE A 266 -1.04 -5.28 6.49
CA ILE A 266 -0.15 -6.42 6.20
C ILE A 266 0.74 -6.74 7.40
N GLU A 267 1.32 -5.73 8.07
CA GLU A 267 2.16 -5.97 9.25
C GLU A 267 1.35 -6.64 10.38
N LEU A 268 0.09 -6.22 10.58
CA LEU A 268 -0.85 -6.81 11.53
C LEU A 268 -1.18 -8.26 11.18
N ILE A 269 -1.48 -8.54 9.91
CA ILE A 269 -1.79 -9.90 9.43
C ILE A 269 -0.56 -10.81 9.59
N ASN A 270 0.59 -10.37 9.08
CA ASN A 270 1.82 -11.15 9.10
C ASN A 270 2.27 -11.45 10.53
N SER A 271 2.14 -10.52 11.46
CA SER A 271 2.48 -10.77 12.86
C SER A 271 1.38 -11.47 13.67
N PHE A 272 0.19 -11.73 13.11
CA PHE A 272 -1.01 -12.07 13.88
C PHE A 272 -1.25 -11.10 15.05
N PHE A 273 -1.06 -9.81 14.78
CA PHE A 273 -1.14 -8.72 15.75
C PHE A 273 -0.11 -8.84 16.89
N ALA A 274 0.85 -9.77 16.83
CA ALA A 274 1.93 -9.86 17.80
C ALA A 274 2.70 -8.56 17.78
N ASN A 275 2.97 -8.02 18.97
CA ASN A 275 3.58 -6.71 19.16
C ASN A 275 2.77 -5.50 18.63
N GLN A 276 1.78 -5.68 17.75
CA GLN A 276 0.99 -4.56 17.20
C GLN A 276 -0.27 -4.25 18.02
N ALA A 277 -0.82 -5.24 18.72
CA ALA A 277 -1.89 -5.10 19.72
C ALA A 277 -1.41 -5.55 21.11
N ASN A 278 -2.21 -5.27 22.15
CA ASN A 278 -1.90 -5.81 23.47
C ASN A 278 -1.93 -7.34 23.46
N PHE A 279 -1.15 -7.96 24.35
CA PHE A 279 -0.91 -9.40 24.32
C PHE A 279 -2.20 -10.20 24.38
N GLN A 280 -3.14 -9.79 25.24
CA GLN A 280 -4.46 -10.42 25.33
C GLN A 280 -5.16 -10.45 23.96
N THR A 281 -5.17 -9.34 23.23
CA THR A 281 -5.84 -9.25 21.93
C THR A 281 -5.15 -10.15 20.90
N SER A 282 -3.82 -10.07 20.79
CA SER A 282 -3.06 -10.93 19.86
C SER A 282 -3.27 -12.42 20.17
N TYR A 283 -3.22 -12.80 21.46
CA TYR A 283 -3.51 -14.16 21.91
C TYR A 283 -4.91 -14.62 21.52
N GLN A 284 -5.93 -13.80 21.74
CA GLN A 284 -7.31 -14.20 21.46
C GLN A 284 -7.62 -14.29 19.97
N ILE A 285 -7.11 -13.34 19.17
CA ILE A 285 -7.19 -13.41 17.70
C ILE A 285 -6.54 -14.71 17.22
N PHE A 286 -5.29 -14.95 17.63
CA PHE A 286 -4.55 -16.14 17.23
C PHE A 286 -5.28 -17.43 17.64
N ASN A 287 -5.70 -17.51 18.91
CA ASN A 287 -6.41 -18.66 19.45
C ASN A 287 -7.73 -18.93 18.71
N ASN A 288 -8.48 -17.88 18.36
CA ASN A 288 -9.72 -18.03 17.60
C ASN A 288 -9.45 -18.53 16.19
N VAL A 289 -8.46 -17.96 15.49
CA VAL A 289 -8.10 -18.38 14.13
C VAL A 289 -7.64 -19.84 14.11
N ILE A 290 -6.82 -20.28 15.07
CA ILE A 290 -6.33 -21.67 15.07
C ILE A 290 -7.42 -22.68 15.46
N ASN A 291 -8.37 -22.30 16.31
CA ASN A 291 -9.39 -23.23 16.83
C ASN A 291 -10.59 -23.45 15.91
N ILE A 292 -10.72 -22.70 14.81
CA ILE A 292 -11.78 -22.91 13.82
C ILE A 292 -11.33 -23.84 12.68
N PRO A 293 -12.27 -24.42 11.91
CA PRO A 293 -11.96 -25.26 10.75
C PRO A 293 -11.02 -24.57 9.77
N TYR A 294 -10.11 -25.36 9.20
CA TYR A 294 -8.99 -24.90 8.38
C TYR A 294 -9.42 -23.93 7.26
N ASN A 295 -10.48 -24.26 6.52
CA ASN A 295 -11.01 -23.45 5.41
C ASN A 295 -11.57 -22.06 5.81
N ARG A 296 -11.73 -21.77 7.11
CA ARG A 296 -12.26 -20.49 7.62
C ARG A 296 -11.22 -19.61 8.29
N ARG A 297 -9.99 -20.11 8.48
CA ARG A 297 -8.93 -19.43 9.25
C ARG A 297 -8.54 -18.08 8.66
N TRP A 298 -8.33 -18.01 7.36
CA TRP A 298 -8.02 -16.76 6.66
C TRP A 298 -9.12 -15.72 6.84
N SER A 299 -10.37 -16.11 6.60
CA SER A 299 -11.53 -15.22 6.76
C SER A 299 -11.72 -14.71 8.19
N GLU A 300 -11.41 -15.54 9.19
CA GLU A 300 -11.40 -15.13 10.61
C GLU A 300 -10.31 -14.12 10.92
N LEU A 301 -9.12 -14.30 10.35
CA LEU A 301 -8.02 -13.35 10.50
C LEU A 301 -8.37 -12.00 9.88
N LEU A 302 -8.93 -11.99 8.66
CA LEU A 302 -9.40 -10.76 8.02
C LEU A 302 -10.55 -10.10 8.80
N ARG A 303 -11.46 -10.90 9.35
CA ARG A 303 -12.52 -10.37 10.24
C ARG A 303 -11.95 -9.73 11.49
N SER A 304 -10.92 -10.35 12.07
CA SER A 304 -10.19 -9.82 13.23
C SER A 304 -9.55 -8.47 12.93
N LEU A 305 -8.95 -8.34 11.74
CA LEU A 305 -8.44 -7.05 11.27
C LEU A 305 -9.54 -6.02 11.07
N GLY A 306 -10.66 -6.40 10.47
CA GLY A 306 -11.77 -5.47 10.29
C GLY A 306 -12.33 -4.93 11.60
N VAL A 307 -12.58 -5.81 12.56
CA VAL A 307 -13.04 -5.39 13.89
C VAL A 307 -11.98 -4.53 14.60
N PHE A 308 -10.70 -4.86 14.45
CA PHE A 308 -9.61 -4.05 14.99
C PHE A 308 -9.64 -2.63 14.41
N ILE A 309 -9.83 -2.49 13.10
CA ILE A 309 -9.90 -1.18 12.42
C ILE A 309 -11.11 -0.39 12.91
N ILE A 310 -12.30 -0.99 13.00
CA ILE A 310 -13.51 -0.30 13.47
C ILE A 310 -13.34 0.21 14.90
N GLU A 311 -12.79 -0.61 15.79
CA GLU A 311 -12.57 -0.22 17.20
C GLU A 311 -11.57 0.92 17.33
N ASN A 312 -10.68 1.06 16.36
CA ASN A 312 -9.63 2.06 16.36
C ASN A 312 -9.81 3.15 15.30
N LYS A 313 -11.00 3.26 14.69
CA LYS A 313 -11.26 4.18 13.58
C LYS A 313 -10.94 5.63 13.91
N ASP A 314 -11.20 6.05 15.16
CA ASP A 314 -10.93 7.43 15.60
C ASP A 314 -9.43 7.70 15.66
N VAL A 315 -8.64 6.71 16.09
CA VAL A 315 -7.16 6.80 16.13
C VAL A 315 -6.61 6.77 14.70
N ILE A 316 -7.11 5.86 13.86
CA ILE A 316 -6.72 5.72 12.46
C ILE A 316 -7.09 6.98 11.66
N GLY A 317 -8.23 7.61 11.97
CA GLY A 317 -8.76 8.77 11.26
C GLY A 317 -8.10 10.11 11.63
N GLN A 318 -7.58 10.27 12.85
CA GLN A 318 -7.12 11.56 13.39
C GLN A 318 -5.69 11.97 12.99
N ASN A 319 -5.32 11.85 11.71
CA ASN A 319 -4.02 12.25 11.12
C ASN A 319 -2.96 11.16 11.06
N TYR A 320 -3.24 10.14 10.24
CA TYR A 320 -2.23 9.18 9.80
C TYR A 320 -0.95 9.85 9.23
N GLU A 321 -1.05 11.05 8.63
CA GLU A 321 0.09 11.80 8.09
C GLU A 321 0.96 12.54 9.13
N LYS A 322 0.50 12.73 10.39
CA LYS A 322 1.19 13.59 11.38
C LYS A 322 1.67 12.86 12.64
N VAL A 323 1.14 11.68 12.94
CA VAL A 323 1.47 10.95 14.17
C VAL A 323 2.61 9.98 13.89
N VAL A 324 3.69 10.06 14.68
CA VAL A 324 4.77 9.06 14.65
C VAL A 324 4.16 7.72 15.05
N TRP A 325 4.33 6.68 14.25
CA TRP A 325 3.71 5.36 14.45
C TRP A 325 3.88 4.82 15.89
N ASP A 326 5.01 5.08 16.54
CA ASP A 326 5.24 4.67 17.94
C ASP A 326 4.24 5.28 18.94
N GLU A 327 3.80 6.52 18.70
CA GLU A 327 2.77 7.19 19.49
C GLU A 327 1.39 6.59 19.19
N MET A 328 1.08 6.35 17.91
CA MET A 328 -0.16 5.71 17.47
C MET A 328 -0.28 4.28 17.98
N LYS A 329 0.79 3.50 17.95
CA LYS A 329 0.89 2.14 18.49
C LYS A 329 0.57 2.13 19.97
N THR A 330 1.03 3.12 20.71
CA THR A 330 0.68 3.26 22.13
C THR A 330 -0.83 3.51 22.30
N GLU A 331 -1.44 4.35 21.49
CA GLU A 331 -2.89 4.64 21.53
C GLU A 331 -3.76 3.46 21.08
N LEU A 332 -3.38 2.75 20.01
CA LEU A 332 -4.04 1.52 19.55
C LEU A 332 -4.03 0.44 20.64
N ASN A 333 -2.90 0.27 21.33
CA ASN A 333 -2.78 -0.68 22.44
C ASN A 333 -3.69 -0.33 23.64
N ILE A 334 -3.94 0.96 23.88
CA ILE A 334 -4.81 1.45 24.96
C ILE A 334 -6.28 1.23 24.63
N ASN A 335 -6.66 1.44 23.36
CA ASN A 335 -8.05 1.47 22.93
C ASN A 335 -8.60 0.09 22.58
N THR A 336 -7.75 -0.81 22.12
CA THR A 336 -8.17 -2.16 21.71
C THR A 336 -8.43 -3.06 22.91
N LYS A 337 -9.69 -3.25 23.29
CA LYS A 337 -10.09 -4.30 24.26
C LYS A 337 -10.64 -5.49 23.52
N TRP A 338 -10.06 -6.67 23.73
CA TRP A 338 -10.63 -7.92 23.21
C TRP A 338 -12.10 -8.10 23.56
N LYS A 339 -12.54 -7.75 24.79
CA LYS A 339 -13.96 -7.85 25.16
C LYS A 339 -14.87 -7.04 24.22
N ARG A 340 -14.46 -5.82 23.85
CA ARG A 340 -15.21 -4.96 22.92
C ARG A 340 -15.16 -5.52 21.49
N MET A 341 -13.96 -5.94 21.06
CA MET A 341 -13.79 -6.61 19.76
C MET A 341 -14.69 -7.84 19.66
N LYS A 342 -14.72 -8.68 20.69
CA LYS A 342 -15.56 -9.88 20.76
C LYS A 342 -17.05 -9.54 20.70
N GLU A 343 -17.51 -8.57 21.50
CA GLU A 343 -18.91 -8.11 21.46
C GLU A 343 -19.30 -7.65 20.05
N LYS A 344 -18.43 -6.94 19.34
CA LYS A 344 -18.67 -6.56 17.94
C LYS A 344 -18.57 -7.75 16.98
N MET A 345 -17.59 -8.65 17.15
CA MET A 345 -17.47 -9.87 16.35
C MET A 345 -18.74 -10.73 16.45
N ASP A 346 -19.29 -10.91 17.65
CA ASP A 346 -20.50 -11.69 17.90
C ASP A 346 -21.73 -11.06 17.22
N VAL A 347 -21.80 -9.73 17.16
CA VAL A 347 -22.83 -9.01 16.37
C VAL A 347 -22.68 -9.27 14.86
N TYR A 348 -21.44 -9.32 14.35
CA TYR A 348 -21.19 -9.63 12.94
C TYR A 348 -21.46 -11.09 12.57
N ILE A 349 -21.31 -12.04 13.50
CA ILE A 349 -21.70 -13.45 13.31
C ILE A 349 -23.20 -13.56 13.00
N TYR A 350 -24.04 -12.72 13.61
CA TYR A 350 -25.48 -12.71 13.38
C TYR A 350 -25.84 -12.36 11.92
N PHE A 351 -25.10 -11.45 11.29
CA PHE A 351 -25.29 -11.09 9.88
C PHE A 351 -24.80 -12.16 8.91
N GLN A 352 -23.79 -12.96 9.27
CA GLN A 352 -23.32 -14.05 8.42
C GLN A 352 -24.12 -15.35 8.54
N ILE A 353 -24.85 -15.61 9.62
CA ILE A 353 -25.75 -16.79 9.70
C ILE A 353 -26.85 -16.72 8.61
N ALA A 354 -27.17 -15.52 8.10
CA ALA A 354 -28.04 -15.33 6.94
C ALA A 354 -27.38 -15.75 5.60
N ASP A 355 -26.07 -15.53 5.42
CA ASP A 355 -25.30 -15.83 4.20
C ASP A 355 -24.66 -17.24 4.19
N ASN A 356 -24.25 -17.76 5.35
CA ASN A 356 -23.55 -19.05 5.51
C ASN A 356 -24.41 -20.29 5.25
N ARG A 357 -25.72 -20.12 4.96
CA ARG A 357 -26.58 -21.19 4.46
C ARG A 357 -26.11 -21.74 3.10
N GLN A 358 -25.28 -21.02 2.35
CA GLN A 358 -24.67 -21.53 1.11
C GLN A 358 -23.37 -22.32 1.33
N MET A 359 -22.56 -21.99 2.34
CA MET A 359 -21.24 -22.62 2.58
C MET A 359 -21.29 -23.87 3.48
N ASN A 360 -22.30 -24.00 4.36
CA ASN A 360 -22.44 -25.16 5.26
C ASN A 360 -22.84 -26.48 4.56
N ARG A 361 -23.10 -26.48 3.23
CA ARG A 361 -23.34 -27.72 2.47
C ARG A 361 -22.11 -28.62 2.32
N PHE A 362 -20.90 -28.09 2.50
CA PHE A 362 -19.67 -28.84 2.25
C PHE A 362 -19.12 -29.59 3.47
N SER A 363 -19.30 -29.10 4.71
CA SER A 363 -18.66 -29.72 5.89
C SER A 363 -19.47 -30.88 6.50
N MET A 364 -20.79 -30.90 6.35
CA MET A 364 -21.60 -32.04 6.83
C MET A 364 -21.37 -33.34 6.04
N ILE A 365 -20.79 -33.23 4.84
CA ILE A 365 -20.54 -34.39 3.97
C ILE A 365 -19.30 -35.18 4.41
N GLU A 366 -18.34 -34.55 5.08
CA GLU A 366 -17.11 -35.22 5.58
C GLU A 366 -17.27 -35.79 6.98
N ASP A 367 -17.97 -35.10 7.89
CA ASP A 367 -18.18 -35.60 9.27
C ASP A 367 -19.09 -36.84 9.32
N CYS A 368 -19.95 -37.02 8.31
CA CYS A 368 -20.78 -38.22 8.17
C CYS A 368 -20.00 -39.43 7.59
N GLN A 369 -18.80 -39.22 7.02
CA GLN A 369 -18.00 -40.28 6.40
C GLN A 369 -17.11 -41.04 7.38
N GLN A 370 -16.79 -40.45 8.54
CA GLN A 370 -15.83 -41.05 9.46
C GLN A 370 -16.48 -41.86 10.60
N SER A 371 -17.75 -41.60 10.96
CA SER A 371 -18.38 -42.26 12.12
C SER A 371 -19.11 -43.57 11.79
N GLU A 372 -19.48 -43.82 10.54
CA GLU A 372 -20.23 -45.04 10.15
C GLU A 372 -19.34 -46.24 9.85
N MET A 373 -18.02 -46.06 9.70
CA MET A 373 -17.13 -47.14 9.28
C MET A 373 -16.57 -48.01 10.43
N ASP A 374 -16.69 -47.58 11.68
CA ASP A 374 -16.00 -48.22 12.83
C ASP A 374 -16.91 -49.07 13.75
N SER A 375 -18.21 -49.26 13.45
CA SER A 375 -19.17 -49.79 14.45
C SER A 375 -19.88 -51.12 14.13
N LEU A 376 -19.52 -51.89 13.10
CA LEU A 376 -20.30 -53.09 12.73
C LEU A 376 -19.50 -54.40 12.65
N LEU A 377 -19.38 -55.10 13.79
CA LEU A 377 -19.34 -56.57 13.93
C LEU A 377 -19.99 -56.92 15.28
N PRO A 378 -20.94 -57.89 15.35
CA PRO A 378 -20.58 -59.31 15.36
C PRO A 378 -21.58 -60.27 14.66
N SER A 379 -21.26 -61.56 14.81
CA SER A 379 -21.60 -62.76 14.03
C SER A 379 -22.88 -63.51 14.40
N THR A 380 -23.68 -63.86 13.39
CA THR A 380 -24.41 -65.14 13.23
C THR A 380 -24.70 -65.38 11.75
N GLU A 381 -24.82 -66.64 11.32
CA GLU A 381 -24.86 -67.03 9.89
C GLU A 381 -26.07 -66.50 9.10
N ASP A 382 -27.21 -66.24 9.75
CA ASP A 382 -28.40 -65.64 9.09
C ASP A 382 -28.15 -64.19 8.66
N ILE A 383 -27.30 -63.47 9.39
CA ILE A 383 -26.88 -62.10 9.09
C ILE A 383 -25.95 -62.06 7.86
N ILE A 384 -25.31 -63.18 7.47
CA ILE A 384 -24.40 -63.22 6.33
C ILE A 384 -25.16 -63.14 4.99
N GLU A 385 -26.34 -63.73 4.91
CA GLU A 385 -27.16 -63.73 3.69
C GLU A 385 -27.87 -62.38 3.49
N GLU A 386 -28.38 -61.80 4.58
CA GLU A 386 -28.93 -60.44 4.60
C GLU A 386 -27.84 -59.39 4.31
N ASN A 387 -26.63 -59.58 4.86
CA ASN A 387 -25.48 -58.75 4.53
C ASN A 387 -25.01 -58.89 3.08
N LYS A 388 -25.26 -60.02 2.40
CA LYS A 388 -24.95 -60.14 0.96
C LYS A 388 -25.91 -59.31 0.10
N MET A 389 -27.20 -59.29 0.44
CA MET A 389 -28.17 -58.39 -0.21
C MET A 389 -27.85 -56.93 0.09
N LEU A 390 -27.63 -56.58 1.37
CA LEU A 390 -27.27 -55.22 1.79
C LEU A 390 -25.95 -54.78 1.15
N LYS A 391 -24.93 -55.63 1.04
CA LYS A 391 -23.69 -55.30 0.31
C LYS A 391 -23.95 -54.99 -1.17
N LYS A 392 -24.89 -55.69 -1.81
CA LYS A 392 -25.25 -55.44 -3.21
C LYS A 392 -26.00 -54.11 -3.37
N GLU A 393 -26.88 -53.77 -2.44
CA GLU A 393 -27.58 -52.48 -2.41
C GLU A 393 -26.66 -51.31 -2.05
N VAL A 394 -25.79 -51.48 -1.04
CA VAL A 394 -24.75 -50.51 -0.66
C VAL A 394 -23.79 -50.28 -1.83
N PHE A 395 -23.44 -51.31 -2.60
CA PHE A 395 -22.62 -51.16 -3.80
C PHE A 395 -23.34 -50.38 -4.93
N GLN A 396 -24.66 -50.55 -5.08
CA GLN A 396 -25.44 -49.73 -6.02
C GLN A 396 -25.55 -48.28 -5.55
N ILE A 397 -25.76 -48.06 -4.25
CA ILE A 397 -25.75 -46.72 -3.64
C ILE A 397 -24.36 -46.07 -3.83
N PHE A 398 -23.28 -46.82 -3.67
CA PHE A 398 -21.92 -46.35 -3.91
C PHE A 398 -21.72 -45.92 -5.37
N LYS A 399 -22.20 -46.70 -6.35
CA LYS A 399 -22.17 -46.33 -7.77
C LYS A 399 -22.97 -45.06 -8.07
N VAL A 400 -24.15 -44.93 -7.47
CA VAL A 400 -24.98 -43.72 -7.63
C VAL A 400 -24.29 -42.51 -6.98
N LYS A 401 -23.68 -42.68 -5.81
CA LYS A 401 -22.91 -41.63 -5.13
C LYS A 401 -21.70 -41.20 -5.98
N GLN A 402 -20.96 -42.15 -6.54
CA GLN A 402 -19.82 -41.86 -7.43
C GLN A 402 -20.26 -41.11 -8.69
N LEU A 403 -21.40 -41.47 -9.27
CA LEU A 403 -21.98 -40.76 -10.41
C LEU A 403 -22.44 -39.34 -10.04
N ILE A 404 -23.03 -39.15 -8.87
CA ILE A 404 -23.42 -37.83 -8.36
C ILE A 404 -22.19 -36.96 -8.14
N THR A 405 -21.13 -37.49 -7.51
CA THR A 405 -19.87 -36.76 -7.33
C THR A 405 -19.27 -36.36 -8.68
N GLN A 406 -19.18 -37.28 -9.63
CA GLN A 406 -18.70 -36.97 -10.98
C GLN A 406 -19.52 -35.86 -11.66
N LYS A 407 -20.85 -35.87 -11.51
CA LYS A 407 -21.72 -34.81 -12.06
C LYS A 407 -21.64 -33.49 -11.32
N MET A 408 -21.31 -33.49 -10.03
CA MET A 408 -21.04 -32.27 -9.28
C MET A 408 -19.71 -31.66 -9.72
N ASP A 409 -18.67 -32.49 -9.94
CA ASP A 409 -17.38 -32.04 -10.45
C ASP A 409 -17.51 -31.40 -11.85
N GLU A 410 -18.26 -32.04 -12.77
CA GLU A 410 -18.59 -31.46 -14.09
C GLU A 410 -19.34 -30.11 -13.96
N LEU A 411 -20.23 -29.98 -12.98
CA LEU A 411 -21.01 -28.75 -12.77
C LEU A 411 -20.16 -27.62 -12.16
N ASP A 412 -19.21 -27.95 -11.30
CA ASP A 412 -18.26 -26.99 -10.76
C ASP A 412 -17.22 -26.55 -11.81
N GLU A 413 -16.80 -27.46 -12.71
CA GLU A 413 -16.01 -27.10 -13.88
C GLU A 413 -16.75 -26.11 -14.79
N MET A 414 -18.04 -26.35 -15.07
CA MET A 414 -18.88 -25.40 -15.82
C MET A 414 -19.06 -24.05 -15.10
N ARG A 415 -19.20 -24.04 -13.77
CA ARG A 415 -19.28 -22.79 -12.98
C ARG A 415 -17.98 -22.00 -13.02
N MET A 416 -16.84 -22.67 -12.90
CA MET A 416 -15.53 -22.05 -13.04
C MET A 416 -15.37 -21.44 -14.44
N GLU A 417 -15.83 -22.13 -15.48
CA GLU A 417 -15.78 -21.62 -16.84
C GLU A 417 -16.70 -20.42 -17.06
N LEU A 418 -17.88 -20.40 -16.44
CA LEU A 418 -18.77 -19.23 -16.42
C LEU A 418 -18.14 -18.03 -15.69
N GLN A 419 -17.52 -18.25 -14.54
CA GLN A 419 -16.81 -17.19 -13.81
C GLN A 419 -15.63 -16.62 -14.61
N LYS A 420 -14.88 -17.47 -15.33
CA LYS A 420 -13.84 -16.99 -16.26
C LYS A 420 -14.43 -16.11 -17.36
N ARG A 421 -15.59 -16.48 -17.93
CA ARG A 421 -16.29 -15.67 -18.94
C ARG A 421 -16.76 -14.32 -18.38
N GLU A 422 -17.31 -14.31 -17.17
CA GLU A 422 -17.71 -13.08 -16.46
C GLU A 422 -16.49 -12.14 -16.25
N LEU A 423 -15.35 -12.70 -15.84
CA LEU A 423 -14.12 -11.95 -15.64
C LEU A 423 -13.57 -11.37 -16.96
N VAL A 424 -13.62 -12.14 -18.05
CA VAL A 424 -13.25 -11.65 -19.39
C VAL A 424 -14.16 -10.51 -19.83
N ARG A 425 -15.48 -10.63 -19.56
CA ARG A 425 -16.45 -9.57 -19.84
C ARG A 425 -16.17 -8.29 -19.04
N GLN A 426 -15.92 -8.41 -17.74
CA GLN A 426 -15.56 -7.26 -16.90
C GLN A 426 -14.28 -6.58 -17.38
N LYS A 427 -13.24 -7.35 -17.72
CA LYS A 427 -12.01 -6.81 -18.31
C LYS A 427 -12.28 -6.07 -19.63
N TYR A 428 -13.19 -6.57 -20.46
CA TYR A 428 -13.59 -5.90 -21.69
C TYR A 428 -14.31 -4.57 -21.41
N GLU A 429 -15.25 -4.55 -20.46
CA GLU A 429 -15.97 -3.34 -20.05
C GLU A 429 -15.02 -2.28 -19.46
N ASP A 430 -14.07 -2.69 -18.61
CA ASP A 430 -13.03 -1.82 -18.07
C ASP A 430 -12.11 -1.26 -19.16
N ASN A 431 -11.71 -2.09 -20.12
CA ASN A 431 -10.90 -1.66 -21.25
C ASN A 431 -11.66 -0.69 -22.16
N LEU A 432 -12.95 -0.91 -22.37
CA LEU A 432 -13.81 0.01 -23.12
C LEU A 432 -13.93 1.37 -22.41
N LYS A 433 -14.06 1.37 -21.08
CA LYS A 433 -14.05 2.59 -20.28
C LYS A 433 -12.72 3.35 -20.40
N LYS A 434 -11.59 2.65 -20.24
CA LYS A 434 -10.25 3.24 -20.43
C LYS A 434 -10.05 3.80 -21.83
N PHE A 435 -10.53 3.10 -22.86
CA PHE A 435 -10.48 3.57 -24.24
C PHE A 435 -11.25 4.89 -24.39
N ASN A 436 -12.46 4.99 -23.84
CA ASN A 436 -13.25 6.22 -23.86
C ASN A 436 -12.56 7.37 -23.11
N GLU A 437 -11.94 7.11 -21.96
CA GLU A 437 -11.15 8.10 -21.22
C GLU A 437 -9.93 8.60 -22.00
N ILE A 438 -9.23 7.68 -22.69
CA ILE A 438 -8.10 8.03 -23.57
C ILE A 438 -8.58 8.88 -24.75
N GLN A 439 -9.72 8.52 -25.35
CA GLN A 439 -10.31 9.27 -26.46
C GLN A 439 -10.75 10.68 -26.01
N GLN A 440 -11.30 10.82 -24.81
CA GLN A 440 -11.60 12.12 -24.22
C GLN A 440 -10.33 12.96 -24.02
N LYS A 441 -9.29 12.40 -23.39
CA LYS A 441 -8.01 13.11 -23.19
C LYS A 441 -7.34 13.50 -24.51
N TYR A 442 -7.44 12.65 -25.53
CA TYR A 442 -6.95 12.97 -26.88
C TYR A 442 -7.69 14.18 -27.47
N ASN A 443 -9.02 14.26 -27.29
CA ASN A 443 -9.81 15.40 -27.74
C ASN A 443 -9.45 16.68 -26.98
N GLU A 444 -9.27 16.61 -25.66
CA GLU A 444 -8.81 17.75 -24.84
C GLU A 444 -7.42 18.25 -25.28
N MET A 445 -6.48 17.33 -25.49
CA MET A 445 -5.13 17.65 -25.97
C MET A 445 -5.14 18.27 -27.36
N ARG A 446 -6.02 17.77 -28.25
CA ARG A 446 -6.21 18.32 -29.59
C ARG A 446 -6.74 19.76 -29.54
N LEU A 447 -7.69 20.05 -28.65
CA LEU A 447 -8.21 21.40 -28.45
C LEU A 447 -7.12 22.34 -27.92
N SER A 448 -6.36 21.92 -26.90
CA SER A 448 -5.24 22.70 -26.37
C SER A 448 -4.14 22.95 -27.41
N TYR A 449 -3.88 21.99 -28.29
CA TYR A 449 -2.95 22.18 -29.41
C TYR A 449 -3.46 23.22 -30.42
N GLN A 450 -4.76 23.25 -30.70
CA GLN A 450 -5.36 24.27 -31.57
C GLN A 450 -5.26 25.67 -30.95
N GLU A 451 -5.45 25.81 -29.63
CA GLU A 451 -5.23 27.07 -28.90
C GLU A 451 -3.77 27.52 -29.01
N LEU A 452 -2.81 26.62 -28.79
CA LEU A 452 -1.38 26.92 -28.94
C LEU A 452 -1.01 27.33 -30.37
N GLN A 453 -1.66 26.75 -31.39
CA GLN A 453 -1.45 27.17 -32.78
C GLN A 453 -1.96 28.59 -33.02
N GLN A 454 -3.09 28.97 -32.44
CA GLN A 454 -3.62 30.34 -32.51
C GLN A 454 -2.70 31.33 -31.80
N ASP A 455 -2.20 30.99 -30.61
CA ASP A 455 -1.25 31.81 -29.87
C ASP A 455 0.07 31.99 -30.62
N ASN A 456 0.58 30.93 -31.25
CA ASN A 456 1.80 30.99 -32.05
C ASN A 456 1.60 31.87 -33.29
N GLN A 457 0.46 31.77 -33.97
CA GLN A 457 0.11 32.68 -35.07
C GLN A 457 0.07 34.14 -34.58
N PHE A 458 -0.56 34.41 -33.44
CA PHE A 458 -0.58 35.75 -32.84
C PHE A 458 0.82 36.27 -32.49
N LEU A 459 1.69 35.44 -31.93
CA LEU A 459 3.08 35.81 -31.64
C LEU A 459 3.90 36.08 -32.91
N GLN A 460 3.69 35.29 -33.97
CA GLN A 460 4.32 35.52 -35.28
C GLN A 460 3.89 36.85 -35.87
N GLU A 461 2.61 37.19 -35.81
CA GLU A 461 2.11 38.51 -36.23
C GLU A 461 2.75 39.64 -35.43
N LYS A 462 2.87 39.47 -34.10
CA LYS A 462 3.50 40.47 -33.22
C LYS A 462 4.98 40.65 -33.54
N LEU A 463 5.71 39.55 -33.78
CA LEU A 463 7.12 39.57 -34.19
C LEU A 463 7.31 40.25 -35.54
N MET A 464 6.42 39.99 -36.51
CA MET A 464 6.43 40.68 -37.80
C MET A 464 6.26 42.19 -37.63
N ARG A 465 5.30 42.64 -36.80
CA ARG A 465 5.13 44.07 -36.49
C ARG A 465 6.37 44.68 -35.82
N PHE A 466 6.99 43.97 -34.88
CA PHE A 466 8.24 44.43 -34.25
C PHE A 466 9.39 44.54 -35.24
N SER A 467 9.56 43.55 -36.11
CA SER A 467 10.59 43.54 -37.17
C SER A 467 10.40 44.73 -38.11
N THR A 468 9.15 45.01 -38.54
CA THR A 468 8.81 46.19 -39.34
C THR A 468 9.16 47.50 -38.62
N ASN A 469 8.84 47.61 -37.32
CA ASN A 469 9.16 48.80 -36.53
C ASN A 469 10.66 49.02 -36.36
N ILE A 470 11.44 47.95 -36.14
CA ILE A 470 12.91 48.01 -36.09
C ILE A 470 13.47 48.43 -37.44
N GLY A 471 12.97 47.85 -38.55
CA GLY A 471 13.33 48.28 -39.90
C GLY A 471 13.09 49.76 -40.12
N HIS A 472 11.94 50.28 -39.66
CA HIS A 472 11.62 51.71 -39.75
C HIS A 472 12.53 52.58 -38.88
N GLN A 473 12.84 52.18 -37.64
CA GLN A 473 13.78 52.91 -36.80
C GLN A 473 15.21 52.91 -37.35
N ASN A 474 15.68 51.78 -37.88
CA ASN A 474 16.99 51.70 -38.52
C ASN A 474 17.07 52.60 -39.75
N TYR A 475 15.99 52.69 -40.52
CA TYR A 475 15.89 53.62 -41.64
C TYR A 475 15.94 55.09 -41.19
N ILE A 476 15.20 55.46 -40.14
CA ILE A 476 15.25 56.81 -39.55
C ILE A 476 16.68 57.12 -39.07
N THR A 477 17.29 56.20 -38.32
CA THR A 477 18.66 56.36 -37.79
C THR A 477 19.69 56.50 -38.92
N TYR A 478 19.51 55.76 -40.01
CA TYR A 478 20.36 55.87 -41.20
C TYR A 478 20.22 57.26 -41.87
N GLU A 479 19.00 57.76 -42.05
CA GLU A 479 18.75 59.09 -42.61
C GLU A 479 19.27 60.22 -41.69
N ASP A 480 19.13 60.08 -40.38
CA ASP A 480 19.67 61.03 -39.40
C ASP A 480 21.20 61.01 -39.39
N SER A 481 21.83 59.83 -39.48
CA SER A 481 23.29 59.69 -39.63
C SER A 481 23.79 60.33 -40.93
N LYS A 482 23.06 60.17 -42.03
CA LYS A 482 23.36 60.81 -43.31
C LYS A 482 23.22 62.33 -43.25
N ARG A 483 22.21 62.87 -42.54
CA ARG A 483 22.07 64.30 -42.25
C ARG A 483 23.19 64.82 -41.35
N ALA A 484 23.58 64.06 -40.32
CA ALA A 484 24.69 64.42 -39.47
C ALA A 484 26.01 64.47 -40.26
N ALA A 485 26.26 63.50 -41.15
CA ALA A 485 27.41 63.50 -42.03
C ALA A 485 27.44 64.70 -42.99
N SER A 486 26.29 65.10 -43.54
CA SER A 486 26.21 66.30 -44.39
C SER A 486 26.47 67.59 -43.60
N LEU A 487 25.97 67.70 -42.37
CA LEU A 487 26.25 68.82 -41.46
C LEU A 487 27.73 68.88 -41.04
N ILE A 488 28.35 67.73 -40.76
CA ILE A 488 29.79 67.64 -40.46
C ILE A 488 30.61 68.11 -41.66
N ASN A 489 30.29 67.67 -42.87
CA ASN A 489 30.97 68.11 -44.09
C ASN A 489 30.80 69.61 -44.34
N LEU A 490 29.62 70.17 -44.07
CA LEU A 490 29.36 71.61 -44.14
C LEU A 490 30.20 72.38 -43.10
N SER A 491 30.28 71.89 -41.86
CA SER A 491 31.11 72.47 -40.80
C SER A 491 32.60 72.41 -41.13
N GLN A 492 33.08 71.29 -41.69
CA GLN A 492 34.47 71.13 -42.12
C GLN A 492 34.81 72.04 -43.31
N SER A 493 33.87 72.26 -44.23
CA SER A 493 33.98 73.25 -45.31
C SER A 493 34.09 74.68 -44.74
N GLN A 494 33.26 75.02 -43.75
CA GLN A 494 33.32 76.31 -43.06
C GLN A 494 34.62 76.49 -42.26
N GLN A 495 35.14 75.43 -41.64
CA GLN A 495 36.45 75.45 -40.96
C GLN A 495 37.61 75.60 -41.95
N LYS A 496 37.60 74.92 -43.10
CA LYS A 496 38.61 75.13 -44.16
C LYS A 496 38.61 76.56 -44.70
N ASN A 497 37.43 77.18 -44.83
CA ASN A 497 37.34 78.60 -45.20
C ASN A 497 37.85 79.54 -44.10
N LYS A 498 37.78 79.16 -42.82
CA LYS A 498 38.43 79.91 -41.72
C LYS A 498 39.95 79.66 -41.65
N GLN A 499 40.40 78.47 -42.02
CA GLN A 499 41.82 78.10 -42.04
C GLN A 499 42.60 78.85 -43.13
N ASN A 500 41.94 79.28 -44.20
CA ASN A 500 42.54 80.09 -45.27
C ASN A 500 42.70 81.59 -44.90
N ILE A 501 42.48 81.99 -43.63
CA ILE A 501 42.64 83.37 -43.15
C ILE A 501 43.73 83.48 -42.05
N ILE A 502 44.48 82.41 -41.77
CA ILE A 502 45.60 82.46 -40.82
C ILE A 502 46.90 82.18 -41.57
N ASP A 503 47.68 83.25 -41.74
CA ASP A 503 48.92 83.35 -42.54
C ASP A 503 50.00 82.30 -42.24
N ASP A 504 50.71 81.89 -43.30
CA ASP A 504 51.84 80.95 -43.35
C ASP A 504 53.08 81.39 -42.53
N ASP A 505 53.12 82.62 -42.01
CA ASP A 505 54.23 83.11 -41.17
C ASP A 505 54.22 82.53 -39.75
N PHE A 506 53.09 82.04 -39.25
CA PHE A 506 53.00 81.49 -37.89
C PHE A 506 53.57 80.06 -37.80
N LEU A 507 53.40 79.27 -38.86
CA LEU A 507 53.85 77.87 -38.88
C LEU A 507 55.38 77.75 -39.06
N THR A 508 55.98 78.71 -39.76
CA THR A 508 57.43 78.76 -40.02
C THR A 508 58.24 79.08 -38.74
N ASN A 509 57.70 79.92 -37.86
CA ASN A 509 58.35 80.27 -36.59
C ASN A 509 58.32 79.10 -35.57
N ILE A 510 57.24 78.32 -35.54
CA ILE A 510 57.12 77.16 -34.63
C ILE A 510 58.09 76.04 -35.01
N LEU A 511 58.38 75.86 -36.29
CA LEU A 511 59.31 74.82 -36.76
C LEU A 511 60.77 75.18 -36.47
N GLN A 512 61.14 76.47 -36.54
CA GLN A 512 62.50 76.93 -36.18
C GLN A 512 62.78 76.85 -34.68
N ASP A 513 61.78 77.11 -33.83
CA ASP A 513 61.94 77.00 -32.37
C ASP A 513 62.04 75.53 -31.92
N LYS A 514 61.36 74.61 -32.61
CA LYS A 514 61.45 73.17 -32.33
C LYS A 514 62.84 72.60 -32.61
N GLU A 515 63.53 73.11 -33.63
CA GLU A 515 64.88 72.71 -34.02
C GLU A 515 65.97 73.29 -33.08
N ARG A 516 65.76 74.51 -32.56
CA ARG A 516 66.62 75.09 -31.51
C ARG A 516 66.55 74.34 -30.18
N ILE A 517 65.35 73.91 -29.78
CA ILE A 517 65.15 73.17 -28.53
C ILE A 517 65.79 71.78 -28.61
N ALA A 518 65.65 71.08 -29.73
CA ALA A 518 66.28 69.77 -29.95
C ALA A 518 67.82 69.82 -29.86
N ASN A 519 68.46 70.84 -30.44
CA ASN A 519 69.91 71.01 -30.38
C ASN A 519 70.44 71.39 -28.98
N THR A 520 69.61 72.07 -28.16
CA THR A 520 69.99 72.42 -26.78
C THR A 520 69.95 71.21 -25.85
N ILE A 521 69.02 70.28 -26.06
CA ILE A 521 68.89 69.04 -25.27
C ILE A 521 70.09 68.10 -25.50
N VAL A 522 70.55 67.96 -26.74
CA VAL A 522 71.72 67.13 -27.09
C VAL A 522 73.01 67.67 -26.47
N ILE A 523 73.15 69.00 -26.33
CA ILE A 523 74.33 69.62 -25.69
C ILE A 523 74.32 69.40 -24.17
N GLU A 524 73.16 69.45 -23.52
CA GLU A 524 73.03 69.24 -22.07
C GLU A 524 73.15 67.75 -21.67
N GLU A 525 72.69 66.81 -22.51
CA GLU A 525 72.90 65.37 -22.30
C GLU A 525 74.39 64.97 -22.35
N ASN A 526 75.16 65.56 -23.27
CA ASN A 526 76.60 65.32 -23.35
C ASN A 526 77.36 65.88 -22.12
N LYS A 527 76.96 67.04 -21.59
CA LYS A 527 77.54 67.59 -20.34
C LYS A 527 77.20 66.74 -19.10
N ALA A 528 76.03 66.10 -19.09
CA ALA A 528 75.62 65.22 -17.99
C ALA A 528 76.38 63.88 -17.99
N GLN A 529 76.69 63.34 -19.17
CA GLN A 529 77.51 62.12 -19.31
C GLN A 529 78.97 62.33 -18.87
N ASP A 530 79.57 63.49 -19.19
CA ASP A 530 80.93 63.84 -18.74
C ASP A 530 81.04 64.01 -17.20
N LYS A 531 79.94 64.33 -16.53
CA LYS A 531 79.87 64.46 -15.06
C LYS A 531 79.76 63.08 -14.37
N ILE A 532 78.98 62.17 -14.94
CA ILE A 532 78.81 60.79 -14.44
C ILE A 532 80.10 59.95 -14.63
N GLN A 533 80.90 60.25 -15.66
CA GLN A 533 82.16 59.55 -15.90
C GLN A 533 83.29 60.00 -14.94
N ASN A 534 83.23 61.23 -14.41
CA ASN A 534 84.18 61.76 -13.43
C ASN A 534 83.86 61.36 -11.98
N ASP A 535 82.58 61.27 -11.61
CA ASP A 535 82.17 60.90 -10.24
C ASP A 535 82.40 59.40 -9.93
N ASN A 536 82.43 58.54 -10.98
CA ASN A 536 82.75 57.11 -10.85
C ASN A 536 84.26 56.81 -10.67
N VAL A 537 85.15 57.78 -10.93
CA VAL A 537 86.60 57.64 -10.67
C VAL A 537 86.96 57.96 -9.21
N LEU A 538 86.11 58.68 -8.46
CA LEU A 538 86.39 59.07 -7.08
C LEU A 538 85.85 58.08 -6.03
N GLN A 539 84.90 57.21 -6.39
CA GLN A 539 84.37 56.18 -5.48
C GLN A 539 85.10 54.83 -5.53
N PHE A 540 86.09 54.66 -6.41
CA PHE A 540 86.92 53.44 -6.48
C PHE A 540 88.12 53.42 -5.51
N LYS A 541 88.22 54.37 -4.54
CA LYS A 541 89.35 54.45 -3.60
C LYS A 541 89.03 54.34 -2.11
N LYS A 542 87.79 54.00 -1.71
CA LYS A 542 87.46 53.71 -0.30
C LYS A 542 86.33 52.69 -0.15
N ALA A 543 86.58 51.44 -0.55
CA ALA A 543 85.94 50.26 0.03
C ALA A 543 86.72 48.99 -0.35
N SER A 544 87.85 48.77 0.32
CA SER A 544 88.39 47.43 0.49
C SER A 544 88.87 47.33 1.94
N SER A 545 88.45 46.27 2.61
CA SER A 545 88.71 45.90 4.02
C SER A 545 87.89 46.67 5.08
N ILE A 546 87.24 46.06 6.08
CA ILE A 546 87.22 44.66 6.57
C ILE A 546 86.00 44.54 7.50
N VAL A 547 85.49 43.33 7.59
CA VAL A 547 84.49 42.80 8.52
C VAL A 547 85.15 42.53 9.89
N GLU A 548 84.63 43.06 10.99
CA GLU A 548 84.35 42.30 12.24
C GLU A 548 83.90 43.20 13.42
N GLU A 549 82.78 42.76 14.00
CA GLU A 549 82.41 42.67 15.42
C GLU A 549 82.37 43.88 16.39
N HIS A 550 81.14 43.99 16.95
CA HIS A 550 80.78 44.09 18.36
C HIS A 550 80.75 45.45 19.12
N THR A 551 79.50 45.75 19.51
CA THR A 551 79.03 46.17 20.86
C THR A 551 79.11 47.62 21.36
N VAL A 552 77.90 48.12 21.68
CA VAL A 552 77.48 48.70 22.98
C VAL A 552 77.56 50.23 23.20
N LYS A 553 76.33 50.78 23.31
CA LYS A 553 75.81 51.82 24.21
C LYS A 553 76.11 53.33 24.00
N SER A 554 74.97 54.01 23.80
CA SER A 554 74.39 55.12 24.61
C SER A 554 74.85 56.58 24.43
N GLY A 555 73.83 57.45 24.34
CA GLY A 555 73.81 58.86 24.77
C GLY A 555 74.17 59.86 23.66
N GLN A 556 73.22 60.68 23.16
CA GLN A 556 72.88 62.03 23.67
C GLN A 556 74.12 62.95 23.75
N ASP A 557 74.17 64.17 23.21
CA ASP A 557 73.16 65.14 22.83
C ASP A 557 73.86 66.31 22.10
N ASN A 558 73.09 67.00 21.24
CA ASN A 558 73.01 68.46 21.13
C ASN A 558 74.05 69.37 20.42
N LEU A 559 73.43 70.35 19.74
CA LEU A 559 73.82 71.77 19.56
C LEU A 559 74.98 72.06 18.58
N GLN A 560 74.99 73.11 17.75
CA GLN A 560 74.05 74.11 17.24
C GLN A 560 74.93 75.05 16.38
N VAL A 561 74.32 75.74 15.41
CA VAL A 561 74.52 77.19 15.18
C VAL A 561 75.68 77.70 14.29
N LYS A 562 75.23 78.53 13.33
CA LYS A 562 75.85 79.72 12.68
C LYS A 562 76.93 79.50 11.63
N GLU A 563 77.11 80.38 10.65
CA GLU A 563 76.31 81.39 9.94
C GLU A 563 77.30 82.03 8.94
N ASN A 564 76.74 82.56 7.85
CA ASN A 564 77.16 83.78 7.14
C ASN A 564 78.19 83.79 5.99
N ASN A 565 77.73 84.56 4.98
CA ASN A 565 78.42 85.38 3.97
C ASN A 565 78.88 84.65 2.70
N ASN A 566 78.66 85.14 1.46
CA ASN A 566 78.46 86.49 0.97
C ASN A 566 77.70 86.57 -0.37
N ILE A 567 77.05 87.73 -0.50
CA ILE A 567 76.44 88.44 -1.64
C ILE A 567 77.39 88.59 -2.86
N CYS A 568 76.91 88.38 -4.10
CA CYS A 568 77.04 89.33 -5.25
C CYS A 568 76.31 88.85 -6.53
N ASN A 569 75.91 89.79 -7.39
CA ASN A 569 75.33 89.68 -8.75
C ASN A 569 73.81 89.52 -8.91
N GLN A 570 73.09 90.55 -8.48
CA GLN A 570 71.79 90.93 -9.03
C GLN A 570 71.99 91.83 -10.25
N ASN A 571 71.58 91.35 -11.44
CA ASN A 571 70.86 92.10 -12.49
C ASN A 571 70.82 91.40 -13.86
N HIS A 572 71.41 90.21 -14.02
CA HIS A 572 71.19 89.37 -15.21
C HIS A 572 70.16 88.24 -15.01
N ILE A 573 69.71 88.00 -13.78
CA ILE A 573 68.91 86.82 -13.39
C ILE A 573 67.40 87.03 -13.58
N LYS A 574 66.89 88.25 -13.78
CA LYS A 574 65.42 88.50 -13.87
C LYS A 574 64.77 88.13 -15.22
N LYS A 575 65.56 87.86 -16.27
CA LYS A 575 65.01 87.40 -17.57
C LYS A 575 65.13 85.89 -17.73
N GLU A 576 66.24 85.28 -17.30
CA GLU A 576 66.41 83.83 -17.30
C GLU A 576 65.54 83.14 -16.22
N SER A 577 65.25 83.78 -15.09
CA SER A 577 64.37 83.18 -14.07
C SER A 577 62.90 83.09 -14.47
N VAL A 578 62.39 83.99 -15.31
CA VAL A 578 61.01 83.90 -15.81
C VAL A 578 60.90 82.82 -16.87
N GLU A 579 61.86 82.75 -17.80
CA GLU A 579 61.88 81.72 -18.84
C GLU A 579 62.13 80.30 -18.28
N ILE A 580 62.93 80.17 -17.21
CA ILE A 580 63.13 78.89 -16.50
C ILE A 580 61.88 78.50 -15.71
N VAL A 581 61.16 79.46 -15.12
CA VAL A 581 59.91 79.17 -14.40
C VAL A 581 58.78 78.81 -15.35
N GLU A 582 58.68 79.47 -16.51
CA GLU A 582 57.72 79.12 -17.57
C GLU A 582 58.04 77.75 -18.18
N LYS A 583 59.30 77.47 -18.54
CA LYS A 583 59.70 76.14 -19.04
C LYS A 583 59.53 75.05 -17.99
N LYS A 584 59.74 75.35 -16.70
CA LYS A 584 59.47 74.41 -15.61
C LYS A 584 57.97 74.16 -15.46
N HIS A 585 57.14 75.19 -15.58
CA HIS A 585 55.70 75.04 -15.52
C HIS A 585 55.15 74.27 -16.72
N GLU A 586 55.66 74.52 -17.93
CA GLU A 586 55.35 73.73 -19.13
C GLU A 586 55.80 72.28 -18.98
N LEU A 587 56.99 72.03 -18.42
CA LEU A 587 57.46 70.68 -18.16
C LEU A 587 56.60 69.95 -17.12
N GLU A 588 56.14 70.65 -16.08
CA GLU A 588 55.20 70.11 -15.09
C GLU A 588 53.82 69.81 -15.72
N GLN A 589 53.32 70.68 -16.61
CA GLN A 589 52.09 70.44 -17.36
C GLN A 589 52.24 69.25 -18.33
N ILE A 590 53.36 69.14 -19.04
CA ILE A 590 53.66 68.01 -19.92
C ILE A 590 53.76 66.71 -19.13
N ASN A 591 54.40 66.73 -17.95
CA ASN A 591 54.50 65.55 -17.09
C ASN A 591 53.13 65.16 -16.49
N SER A 592 52.27 66.14 -16.16
CA SER A 592 50.88 65.88 -15.77
C SER A 592 50.09 65.24 -16.92
N LEU A 593 50.18 65.78 -18.13
CA LEU A 593 49.49 65.25 -19.29
C LEU A 593 49.99 63.85 -19.68
N LYS A 594 51.30 63.58 -19.56
CA LYS A 594 51.85 62.23 -19.77
C LYS A 594 51.28 61.23 -18.77
N LYS A 595 51.15 61.64 -17.50
CA LYS A 595 50.54 60.81 -16.46
C LYS A 595 49.05 60.56 -16.74
N ASP A 596 48.30 61.60 -17.14
CA ASP A 596 46.89 61.46 -17.50
C ASP A 596 46.71 60.54 -18.73
N LEU A 597 47.63 60.59 -19.69
CA LEU A 597 47.64 59.76 -20.89
C LEU A 597 47.98 58.30 -20.54
N GLU A 598 48.94 58.07 -19.65
CA GLU A 598 49.27 56.75 -19.11
C GLU A 598 48.10 56.16 -18.30
N ASP A 599 47.42 56.96 -17.49
CA ASP A 599 46.21 56.56 -16.75
C ASP A 599 45.05 56.23 -17.69
N LEU A 600 44.89 56.97 -18.80
CA LEU A 600 43.91 56.68 -19.84
C LEU A 600 44.24 55.40 -20.61
N GLU A 601 45.51 55.16 -20.95
CA GLU A 601 45.95 53.92 -21.59
C GLU A 601 45.73 52.71 -20.68
N ASN A 602 46.01 52.84 -19.39
CA ASN A 602 45.76 51.80 -18.39
C ASN A 602 44.26 51.53 -18.21
N LYS A 603 43.42 52.57 -18.19
CA LYS A 603 41.95 52.42 -18.20
C LYS A 603 41.47 51.74 -19.48
N ASN A 604 42.02 52.10 -20.64
CA ASN A 604 41.62 51.50 -21.91
C ASN A 604 42.02 50.01 -21.97
N LYS A 605 43.24 49.66 -21.52
CA LYS A 605 43.68 48.26 -21.35
C LYS A 605 42.76 47.49 -20.39
N TYR A 606 42.36 48.12 -19.29
CA TYR A 606 41.41 47.53 -18.34
C TYR A 606 40.06 47.24 -19.01
N TYR A 607 39.47 48.22 -19.73
CA TYR A 607 38.19 48.01 -20.43
C TYR A 607 38.29 46.96 -21.54
N LEU A 608 39.38 46.95 -22.32
CA LEU A 608 39.66 45.90 -23.30
C LEU A 608 39.69 44.51 -22.67
N SER A 609 40.33 44.36 -21.50
CA SER A 609 40.35 43.08 -20.78
C SER A 609 38.96 42.64 -20.29
N GLN A 610 38.13 43.59 -19.85
CA GLN A 610 36.74 43.32 -19.45
C GLN A 610 35.87 42.90 -20.64
N PHE A 611 36.00 43.58 -21.78
CA PHE A 611 35.29 43.20 -23.02
C PHE A 611 35.71 41.83 -23.54
N GLN A 612 37.01 41.49 -23.47
CA GLN A 612 37.49 40.16 -23.82
C GLN A 612 36.91 39.09 -22.88
N SER A 613 36.92 39.32 -21.57
CA SER A 613 36.34 38.39 -20.60
C SER A 613 34.84 38.18 -20.80
N GLN A 614 34.08 39.24 -21.09
CA GLN A 614 32.66 39.15 -21.41
C GLN A 614 32.43 38.41 -22.75
N GLY A 615 33.26 38.65 -23.76
CA GLY A 615 33.24 37.92 -25.03
C GLY A 615 33.43 36.41 -24.84
N ASP A 616 34.39 36.01 -24.02
CA ASP A 616 34.66 34.61 -23.69
C ASP A 616 33.50 33.96 -22.92
N GLN A 617 32.86 34.69 -22.00
CA GLN A 617 31.68 34.21 -21.29
C GLN A 617 30.49 34.00 -22.25
N ILE A 618 30.25 34.93 -23.18
CA ILE A 618 29.21 34.81 -24.20
C ILE A 618 29.50 33.62 -25.12
N LEU A 619 30.75 33.41 -25.52
CA LEU A 619 31.15 32.26 -26.35
C LEU A 619 30.92 30.93 -25.63
N LYS A 620 31.26 30.87 -24.33
CA LYS A 620 31.01 29.69 -23.48
C LYS A 620 29.52 29.39 -23.35
N GLN A 621 28.68 30.42 -23.15
CA GLN A 621 27.23 30.27 -23.09
C GLN A 621 26.64 29.80 -24.43
N LYS A 622 27.12 30.33 -25.57
CA LYS A 622 26.71 29.85 -26.90
C LYS A 622 27.04 28.38 -27.13
N LEU A 623 28.22 27.93 -26.69
CA LEU A 623 28.60 26.52 -26.77
C LEU A 623 27.74 25.62 -25.88
N GLU A 624 27.34 26.09 -24.70
CA GLU A 624 26.44 25.35 -23.81
C GLU A 624 25.02 25.25 -24.39
N ILE A 625 24.50 26.34 -24.98
CA ILE A 625 23.20 26.35 -25.68
C ILE A 625 23.23 25.35 -26.84
N SER A 626 24.28 25.37 -27.67
CA SER A 626 24.42 24.43 -28.79
C SER A 626 24.48 22.96 -28.34
N LYS A 627 25.08 22.65 -27.18
CA LYS A 627 25.04 21.31 -26.60
C LYS A 627 23.63 20.90 -26.18
N LYS A 628 22.88 21.80 -25.53
CA LYS A 628 21.50 21.56 -25.11
C LYS A 628 20.56 21.40 -26.31
N ASP A 629 20.76 22.15 -27.39
CA ASP A 629 19.98 21.98 -28.63
C ASP A 629 20.18 20.58 -29.23
N ASN A 630 21.41 20.06 -29.23
CA ASN A 630 21.69 18.70 -29.69
C ASN A 630 21.06 17.62 -28.77
N GLU A 631 21.03 17.84 -27.46
CA GLU A 631 20.34 16.96 -26.52
C GLU A 631 18.81 16.97 -26.74
N ILE A 632 18.23 18.14 -27.01
CA ILE A 632 16.81 18.29 -27.34
C ILE A 632 16.46 17.55 -28.63
N GLU A 633 17.27 17.66 -29.68
CA GLU A 633 17.04 16.94 -30.94
C GLU A 633 17.17 15.42 -30.76
N LYS A 634 18.10 14.96 -29.91
CA LYS A 634 18.19 13.54 -29.55
C LYS A 634 16.94 13.05 -28.83
N LEU A 635 16.44 13.83 -27.86
CA LEU A 635 15.22 13.49 -27.12
C LEU A 635 13.97 13.48 -28.03
N LYS A 636 13.87 14.40 -28.99
CA LYS A 636 12.78 14.38 -29.99
C LYS A 636 12.81 13.12 -30.85
N LEU A 637 14.00 12.68 -31.25
CA LEU A 637 14.17 11.45 -32.03
C LEU A 637 13.77 10.20 -31.23
N ASP A 638 14.17 10.13 -29.96
CA ASP A 638 13.83 9.01 -29.08
C ASP A 638 12.32 8.97 -28.78
N LEU A 639 11.69 10.13 -28.55
CA LEU A 639 10.24 10.25 -28.37
C LEU A 639 9.46 9.83 -29.63
N SER A 640 9.97 10.13 -30.82
CA SER A 640 9.38 9.67 -32.08
C SER A 640 9.41 8.15 -32.20
N LYS A 641 10.55 7.52 -31.87
CA LYS A 641 10.67 6.05 -31.91
C LYS A 641 9.73 5.37 -30.91
N GLU A 642 9.58 5.93 -29.73
CA GLU A 642 8.68 5.40 -28.70
C GLU A 642 7.20 5.52 -29.13
N LYS A 643 6.82 6.63 -29.76
CA LYS A 643 5.49 6.82 -30.34
C LYS A 643 5.18 5.80 -31.43
N ASP A 644 6.14 5.50 -32.30
CA ASP A 644 5.98 4.51 -33.36
C ASP A 644 5.86 3.09 -32.77
N ALA A 645 6.69 2.75 -31.78
CA ALA A 645 6.61 1.47 -31.06
C ALA A 645 5.27 1.28 -30.35
N HIS A 646 4.76 2.34 -29.69
CA HIS A 646 3.45 2.31 -29.03
C HIS A 646 2.32 2.14 -30.05
N THR A 647 2.39 2.81 -31.20
CA THR A 647 1.41 2.68 -32.29
C THR A 647 1.38 1.26 -32.83
N GLN A 648 2.53 0.64 -33.04
CA GLN A 648 2.63 -0.75 -33.50
C GLN A 648 2.11 -1.74 -32.47
N SER A 649 2.41 -1.53 -31.19
CA SER A 649 1.90 -2.36 -30.07
C SER A 649 0.38 -2.31 -29.99
N LYS A 650 -0.21 -1.11 -30.12
CA LYS A 650 -1.66 -0.91 -30.16
C LYS A 650 -2.31 -1.66 -31.33
N LEU A 651 -1.73 -1.57 -32.53
CA LEU A 651 -2.25 -2.25 -33.73
C LEU A 651 -2.23 -3.79 -33.56
N ASN A 652 -1.18 -4.33 -32.95
CA ASN A 652 -1.07 -5.77 -32.65
C ASN A 652 -2.12 -6.21 -31.62
N TYR A 653 -2.36 -5.40 -30.60
CA TYR A 653 -3.37 -5.70 -29.57
C TYR A 653 -4.80 -5.65 -30.12
N GLU A 654 -5.12 -4.65 -30.96
CA GLU A 654 -6.41 -4.55 -31.64
C GLU A 654 -6.67 -5.76 -32.55
N LYS A 655 -5.63 -6.24 -33.25
CA LYS A 655 -5.71 -7.47 -34.06
C LYS A 655 -6.01 -8.71 -33.21
N GLN A 656 -5.33 -8.86 -32.07
CA GLN A 656 -5.54 -9.99 -31.15
C GLN A 656 -6.97 -10.00 -30.58
N LEU A 657 -7.52 -8.84 -30.23
CA LEU A 657 -8.91 -8.72 -29.78
C LEU A 657 -9.91 -9.07 -30.87
N LEU A 658 -9.65 -8.67 -32.11
CA LEU A 658 -10.51 -9.02 -33.24
C LEU A 658 -10.53 -10.53 -33.50
N ASP A 659 -9.36 -11.19 -33.43
CA ASP A 659 -9.25 -12.63 -33.59
C ASP A 659 -10.00 -13.39 -32.47
N GLN A 660 -9.87 -12.95 -31.22
CA GLN A 660 -10.62 -13.53 -30.09
C GLN A 660 -12.14 -13.34 -30.23
N LYS A 661 -12.59 -12.16 -30.68
CA LYS A 661 -14.00 -11.91 -30.94
C LYS A 661 -14.56 -12.88 -31.98
N ASN A 662 -13.83 -13.07 -33.09
CA ASN A 662 -14.24 -13.98 -34.16
C ASN A 662 -14.30 -15.45 -33.67
N GLU A 663 -13.37 -15.87 -32.82
CA GLU A 663 -13.38 -17.19 -32.15
C GLU A 663 -14.64 -17.38 -31.31
N TYR A 664 -15.00 -16.39 -30.48
CA TYR A 664 -16.20 -16.45 -29.64
C TYR A 664 -17.49 -16.44 -30.46
N GLU A 665 -17.57 -15.66 -31.53
CA GLU A 665 -18.74 -15.67 -32.43
C GLU A 665 -18.93 -17.05 -33.08
N LYS A 666 -17.84 -17.74 -33.42
CA LYS A 666 -17.87 -19.11 -33.93
C LYS A 666 -18.37 -20.10 -32.88
N GLN A 667 -17.92 -19.99 -31.64
CA GLN A 667 -18.38 -20.84 -30.52
C GLN A 667 -19.86 -20.59 -30.20
N ILE A 668 -20.32 -19.33 -30.19
CA ILE A 668 -21.72 -18.97 -29.98
C ILE A 668 -22.61 -19.54 -31.09
N LYS A 669 -22.13 -19.54 -32.34
CA LYS A 669 -22.87 -20.13 -33.46
C LYS A 669 -22.99 -21.66 -33.33
N GLN A 670 -21.92 -22.33 -32.90
CA GLN A 670 -21.97 -23.77 -32.60
C GLN A 670 -22.94 -24.11 -31.46
N LEU A 671 -23.01 -23.29 -30.41
CA LEU A 671 -23.93 -23.46 -29.29
C LEU A 671 -25.41 -23.19 -29.66
N LYS A 672 -25.67 -22.40 -30.70
CA LYS A 672 -27.04 -22.10 -31.17
C LYS A 672 -27.63 -23.20 -32.05
N ASP A 673 -26.80 -24.00 -32.72
CA ASP A 673 -27.24 -25.04 -33.64
C ASP A 673 -27.58 -26.38 -32.92
N GLU A 674 -27.27 -26.51 -31.63
CA GLU A 674 -27.54 -27.74 -30.88
C GLU A 674 -28.90 -27.71 -30.15
N ASN A 675 -29.87 -28.39 -30.78
CA ASN A 675 -31.16 -28.84 -30.23
C ASN A 675 -31.05 -29.70 -28.94
N GLN A 676 -29.85 -29.79 -28.33
CA GLN A 676 -29.52 -30.58 -27.16
C GLN A 676 -30.01 -29.93 -25.85
N ILE A 677 -30.04 -28.60 -25.75
CA ILE A 677 -30.49 -27.92 -24.53
C ILE A 677 -31.97 -28.23 -24.23
N ASN A 678 -32.81 -28.24 -25.27
CA ASN A 678 -34.24 -28.57 -25.13
C ASN A 678 -34.46 -30.05 -24.79
N GLN A 679 -33.63 -30.96 -25.31
CA GLN A 679 -33.69 -32.39 -24.99
C GLN A 679 -33.26 -32.67 -23.55
N ILE A 680 -32.22 -31.98 -23.08
CA ILE A 680 -31.74 -32.04 -21.70
C ILE A 680 -32.81 -31.50 -20.74
N GLU A 681 -33.46 -30.39 -21.08
CA GLU A 681 -34.54 -29.83 -20.26
C GLU A 681 -35.75 -30.78 -20.14
N GLN A 682 -36.16 -31.42 -21.24
CA GLN A 682 -37.26 -32.40 -21.21
C GLN A 682 -36.90 -33.65 -20.39
N LYS A 683 -35.66 -34.13 -20.51
CA LYS A 683 -35.17 -35.27 -19.72
C LYS A 683 -35.25 -34.97 -18.22
N TYR A 684 -34.72 -33.83 -17.78
CA TYR A 684 -34.74 -33.44 -16.36
C TYR A 684 -36.15 -33.19 -15.83
N LYS A 685 -37.07 -32.66 -16.65
CA LYS A 685 -38.49 -32.54 -16.28
C LYS A 685 -39.14 -33.90 -16.03
N SER A 686 -38.81 -34.92 -16.82
CA SER A 686 -39.35 -36.27 -16.64
C SER A 686 -38.80 -36.96 -15.38
N GLU A 687 -37.50 -36.81 -15.10
CA GLU A 687 -36.85 -37.37 -13.91
C GLU A 687 -37.38 -36.70 -12.63
N LEU A 688 -37.63 -35.39 -12.67
CA LEU A 688 -38.25 -34.64 -11.57
C LEU A 688 -39.67 -35.12 -11.26
N ALA A 689 -40.47 -35.45 -12.29
CA ALA A 689 -41.83 -35.95 -12.09
C ALA A 689 -41.83 -37.32 -11.39
N GLN A 690 -40.94 -38.23 -11.81
CA GLN A 690 -40.80 -39.56 -11.19
C GLN A 690 -40.34 -39.48 -9.72
N LEU A 691 -39.46 -38.52 -9.41
CA LEU A 691 -39.01 -38.29 -8.04
C LEU A 691 -40.15 -37.79 -7.13
N LYS A 692 -41.01 -36.89 -7.62
CA LYS A 692 -42.18 -36.42 -6.86
C LYS A 692 -43.16 -37.56 -6.55
N GLU A 693 -43.49 -38.38 -7.54
CA GLU A 693 -44.37 -39.53 -7.35
C GLU A 693 -43.85 -40.49 -6.28
N LYS A 694 -42.53 -40.73 -6.25
CA LYS A 694 -41.91 -41.61 -5.25
C LYS A 694 -41.93 -41.02 -3.83
N ILE A 695 -41.83 -39.69 -3.70
CA ILE A 695 -41.97 -39.00 -2.41
C ILE A 695 -43.41 -39.12 -1.90
N ASP A 696 -44.40 -38.93 -2.77
CA ASP A 696 -45.82 -39.06 -2.42
C ASP A 696 -46.16 -40.47 -1.93
N GLN A 697 -45.61 -41.51 -2.59
CA GLN A 697 -45.76 -42.90 -2.15
C GLN A 697 -45.17 -43.16 -0.75
N LEU A 698 -43.99 -42.60 -0.45
CA LEU A 698 -43.35 -42.74 0.86
C LEU A 698 -44.11 -42.01 1.97
N ASN A 699 -44.68 -40.83 1.67
CA ASN A 699 -45.53 -40.09 2.59
C ASN A 699 -46.80 -40.87 2.94
N LEU A 700 -47.46 -41.46 1.92
CA LEU A 700 -48.64 -42.32 2.13
C LEU A 700 -48.30 -43.54 3.01
N TYR A 701 -47.17 -44.19 2.75
CA TYR A 701 -46.73 -45.33 3.55
C TYR A 701 -46.45 -44.96 5.02
N ASN A 702 -45.83 -43.80 5.27
CA ASN A 702 -45.63 -43.31 6.64
C ASN A 702 -46.96 -43.04 7.36
N GLN A 703 -47.94 -42.49 6.65
CA GLN A 703 -49.27 -42.24 7.21
C GLN A 703 -49.96 -43.55 7.65
N ILE A 704 -49.81 -44.64 6.88
CA ILE A 704 -50.34 -45.96 7.22
C ILE A 704 -49.66 -46.50 8.49
N LEU A 705 -48.32 -46.43 8.57
CA LEU A 705 -47.59 -46.89 9.76
C LEU A 705 -47.97 -46.14 11.04
N GLN A 706 -48.24 -44.84 10.95
CA GLN A 706 -48.71 -44.05 12.10
C GLN A 706 -50.12 -44.47 12.55
N GLN A 707 -50.99 -44.86 11.62
CA GLN A 707 -52.31 -45.38 11.95
C GLN A 707 -52.21 -46.73 12.67
N GLU A 708 -51.44 -47.69 12.13
CA GLU A 708 -51.22 -49.00 12.75
C GLU A 708 -50.62 -48.89 14.16
N LYS A 709 -49.63 -48.01 14.33
CA LYS A 709 -49.02 -47.72 15.63
C LYS A 709 -50.05 -47.19 16.64
N THR A 710 -50.96 -46.33 16.18
CA THR A 710 -52.00 -45.76 17.04
C THR A 710 -53.02 -46.84 17.46
N GLU A 711 -53.43 -47.72 16.54
CA GLU A 711 -54.33 -48.83 16.82
C GLU A 711 -53.73 -49.82 17.83
N LEU A 712 -52.47 -50.21 17.66
CA LEU A 712 -51.76 -51.09 18.58
C LEU A 712 -51.60 -50.46 19.98
N PHE A 713 -51.36 -49.15 20.04
CA PHE A 713 -51.30 -48.42 21.31
C PHE A 713 -52.64 -48.43 22.05
N LEU A 714 -53.75 -48.23 21.33
CA LEU A 714 -55.11 -48.34 21.90
C LEU A 714 -55.40 -49.77 22.39
N GLN A 715 -55.03 -50.79 21.60
CA GLN A 715 -55.21 -52.19 21.97
C GLN A 715 -54.45 -52.53 23.25
N LYS A 716 -53.20 -52.05 23.37
CA LYS A 716 -52.40 -52.17 24.60
C LYS A 716 -53.08 -51.52 25.79
N GLN A 717 -53.60 -50.30 25.66
CA GLN A 717 -54.30 -49.62 26.76
C GLN A 717 -55.54 -50.39 27.24
N ASN A 718 -56.34 -50.91 26.31
CA ASN A 718 -57.52 -51.71 26.64
C ASN A 718 -57.15 -52.99 27.42
N LEU A 719 -56.11 -53.70 26.99
CA LEU A 719 -55.62 -54.89 27.71
C LEU A 719 -55.09 -54.54 29.11
N PHE A 720 -54.41 -53.40 29.25
CA PHE A 720 -53.92 -52.93 30.54
C PHE A 720 -55.08 -52.63 31.51
N GLN A 721 -56.16 -52.03 31.02
CA GLN A 721 -57.39 -51.80 31.81
C GLN A 721 -58.05 -53.13 32.22
N GLN A 722 -58.09 -54.12 31.33
CA GLN A 722 -58.62 -55.46 31.65
C GLN A 722 -57.80 -56.14 32.75
N VAL A 723 -56.46 -56.14 32.65
CA VAL A 723 -55.55 -56.69 33.68
C VAL A 723 -55.74 -56.00 35.02
N ASN A 724 -55.89 -54.68 35.03
CA ASN A 724 -56.13 -53.93 36.25
C ASN A 724 -57.50 -54.27 36.88
N SER A 725 -58.54 -54.44 36.06
CA SER A 725 -59.86 -54.83 36.55
C SER A 725 -59.87 -56.24 37.17
N LEU A 726 -59.23 -57.21 36.51
CA LEU A 726 -59.07 -58.59 37.01
C LEU A 726 -58.21 -58.64 38.28
N SER A 727 -57.10 -57.88 38.31
CA SER A 727 -56.24 -57.81 39.51
C SER A 727 -57.00 -57.20 40.71
N SER A 728 -57.85 -56.21 40.46
CA SER A 728 -58.72 -55.61 41.48
C SER A 728 -59.77 -56.59 42.00
N GLN A 729 -60.38 -57.39 41.11
CA GLN A 729 -61.32 -58.45 41.48
C GLN A 729 -60.66 -59.55 42.34
N ILE A 730 -59.42 -59.94 42.02
CA ILE A 730 -58.64 -60.91 42.82
C ILE A 730 -58.32 -60.35 44.21
N ASN A 731 -57.88 -59.08 44.29
CA ASN A 731 -57.55 -58.47 45.59
C ASN A 731 -58.79 -58.33 46.48
N ASN A 732 -59.96 -58.08 45.90
CA ASN A 732 -61.22 -57.97 46.65
C ASN A 732 -61.81 -59.34 47.07
N SER A 733 -61.36 -60.45 46.49
CA SER A 733 -61.82 -61.81 46.81
C SER A 733 -60.94 -62.55 47.84
N GLN A 734 -59.91 -61.90 48.41
CA GLN A 734 -59.02 -62.46 49.44
C GLN A 734 -59.68 -62.72 50.83
N GLY A 735 -61.01 -62.69 50.94
CA GLY A 735 -61.76 -63.06 52.14
C GLY A 735 -62.17 -64.55 52.25
N GLY A 736 -61.96 -65.37 51.22
CA GLY A 736 -62.35 -66.79 51.20
C GLY A 736 -61.32 -67.69 50.53
N SER A 737 -60.68 -68.56 51.31
CA SER A 737 -59.40 -69.23 51.00
C SER A 737 -59.44 -70.39 49.99
N GLN A 738 -60.37 -70.45 49.04
CA GLN A 738 -60.40 -71.56 48.05
C GLN A 738 -60.67 -71.19 46.57
N GLU A 739 -60.99 -69.94 46.21
CA GLU A 739 -61.28 -69.56 44.81
C GLU A 739 -60.16 -68.79 44.07
N VAL A 740 -59.05 -68.45 44.73
CA VAL A 740 -57.95 -67.66 44.11
C VAL A 740 -57.15 -68.43 43.04
N SER A 741 -57.39 -69.75 42.92
CA SER A 741 -56.64 -70.63 42.01
C SER A 741 -57.05 -70.53 40.53
N THR A 742 -58.23 -70.04 40.18
CA THR A 742 -58.78 -70.17 38.82
C THR A 742 -58.46 -69.00 37.89
N ASN A 743 -58.22 -67.78 38.41
CA ASN A 743 -58.03 -66.59 37.56
C ASN A 743 -56.56 -66.25 37.25
N LYS A 744 -55.61 -66.93 37.90
CA LYS A 744 -54.16 -66.72 37.67
C LYS A 744 -53.70 -67.03 36.23
N PRO A 745 -54.15 -68.12 35.59
CA PRO A 745 -53.76 -68.42 34.21
C PRO A 745 -54.22 -67.36 33.22
N GLU A 746 -55.41 -66.79 33.42
CA GLU A 746 -55.99 -65.76 32.54
C GLU A 746 -55.21 -64.44 32.63
N ILE A 747 -54.76 -64.07 33.83
CA ILE A 747 -53.87 -62.91 34.03
C ILE A 747 -52.50 -63.14 33.37
N ASP A 748 -51.94 -64.34 33.47
CA ASP A 748 -50.65 -64.64 32.87
C ASP A 748 -50.74 -64.66 31.32
N ILE A 749 -51.86 -65.12 30.75
CA ILE A 749 -52.14 -65.00 29.32
C ILE A 749 -52.21 -63.53 28.90
N LEU A 750 -52.97 -62.69 29.62
CA LEU A 750 -53.08 -61.27 29.31
C LEU A 750 -51.74 -60.53 29.42
N ARG A 751 -50.92 -60.85 30.43
CA ARG A 751 -49.56 -60.31 30.56
C ARG A 751 -48.69 -60.68 29.37
N ASN A 752 -48.72 -61.93 28.93
CA ASN A 752 -47.96 -62.37 27.76
C ASN A 752 -48.44 -61.68 26.46
N THR A 753 -49.74 -61.45 26.31
CA THR A 753 -50.29 -60.67 25.19
C THR A 753 -49.83 -59.22 25.22
N ILE A 754 -49.80 -58.58 26.40
CA ILE A 754 -49.27 -57.22 26.57
C ILE A 754 -47.79 -57.16 26.20
N THR A 755 -46.97 -58.10 26.66
CA THR A 755 -45.54 -58.15 26.31
C THR A 755 -45.32 -58.32 24.81
N LYS A 756 -46.15 -59.14 24.14
CA LYS A 756 -46.08 -59.32 22.68
C LYS A 756 -46.40 -58.02 21.93
N LEU A 757 -47.45 -57.31 22.33
CA LEU A 757 -47.81 -56.01 21.75
C LEU A 757 -46.74 -54.93 22.03
N GLU A 758 -46.06 -54.98 23.17
CA GLU A 758 -44.95 -54.08 23.47
C GLU A 758 -43.76 -54.28 22.53
N LEU A 759 -43.42 -55.52 22.21
CA LEU A 759 -42.37 -55.83 21.24
C LEU A 759 -42.75 -55.36 19.84
N GLU A 760 -44.00 -55.55 19.42
CA GLU A 760 -44.51 -55.14 18.12
C GLU A 760 -44.56 -53.61 17.97
N ILE A 761 -44.99 -52.88 19.01
CA ILE A 761 -44.94 -51.42 19.07
C ILE A 761 -43.50 -50.89 19.01
N ASN A 762 -42.54 -51.57 19.65
CA ASN A 762 -41.14 -51.16 19.61
C ASN A 762 -40.52 -51.40 18.22
N SER A 763 -40.82 -52.53 17.57
CA SER A 763 -40.43 -52.78 16.17
C SER A 763 -40.95 -51.69 15.24
N LEU A 764 -42.23 -51.33 15.34
CA LEU A 764 -42.82 -50.26 14.52
C LEU A 764 -42.24 -48.88 14.82
N LYS A 765 -41.78 -48.62 16.06
CA LYS A 765 -41.06 -47.38 16.38
C LYS A 765 -39.70 -47.33 15.68
N ASP A 766 -39.00 -48.44 15.61
CA ASP A 766 -37.70 -48.52 14.95
C ASP A 766 -37.88 -48.38 13.43
N ASP A 767 -38.87 -49.04 12.83
CA ASP A 767 -39.22 -48.90 11.42
C ASP A 767 -39.63 -47.46 11.09
N ASN A 768 -40.47 -46.84 11.92
CA ASN A 768 -40.89 -45.46 11.75
C ASN A 768 -39.74 -44.46 11.94
N SER A 769 -38.79 -44.73 12.85
CA SER A 769 -37.56 -43.94 13.01
C SER A 769 -36.66 -44.04 11.78
N GLN A 770 -36.51 -45.23 11.20
CA GLN A 770 -35.79 -45.43 9.95
C GLN A 770 -36.49 -44.74 8.78
N LEU A 771 -37.82 -44.77 8.73
CA LEU A 771 -38.61 -44.10 7.69
C LEU A 771 -38.55 -42.58 7.83
N GLU A 772 -38.63 -42.05 9.05
CA GLU A 772 -38.48 -40.63 9.35
C GLU A 772 -37.10 -40.12 8.92
N LYS A 773 -36.03 -40.90 9.16
CA LYS A 773 -34.67 -40.60 8.65
C LYS A 773 -34.62 -40.60 7.12
N LYS A 774 -35.29 -41.56 6.45
CA LYS A 774 -35.40 -41.60 4.98
C LYS A 774 -36.23 -40.41 4.43
N LEU A 775 -37.25 -39.97 5.16
CA LEU A 775 -38.12 -38.85 4.80
C LEU A 775 -37.50 -37.48 5.08
N THR A 776 -36.72 -37.32 6.14
CA THR A 776 -35.95 -36.09 6.39
C THR A 776 -34.94 -35.86 5.26
N ASN A 777 -34.25 -36.92 4.84
CA ASN A 777 -33.39 -36.92 3.65
C ASN A 777 -34.16 -36.65 2.33
N ASN A 778 -35.45 -36.97 2.24
CA ASN A 778 -36.27 -36.67 1.05
C ASN A 778 -36.92 -35.27 1.10
N SER A 779 -37.25 -34.72 2.28
CA SER A 779 -37.74 -33.35 2.41
C SER A 779 -36.63 -32.34 2.07
N GLU A 780 -35.38 -32.67 2.37
CA GLU A 780 -34.22 -31.91 1.91
C GLU A 780 -34.06 -31.99 0.38
N LYS A 781 -34.31 -33.16 -0.22
CA LYS A 781 -34.37 -33.30 -1.69
C LYS A 781 -35.54 -32.51 -2.28
N GLU A 782 -36.69 -32.47 -1.63
CA GLU A 782 -37.86 -31.72 -2.09
C GLU A 782 -37.63 -30.20 -1.98
N GLN A 783 -36.93 -29.73 -0.95
CA GLN A 783 -36.45 -28.35 -0.83
C GLN A 783 -35.39 -28.02 -1.89
N ILE A 784 -34.48 -28.95 -2.19
CA ILE A 784 -33.52 -28.82 -3.30
C ILE A 784 -34.25 -28.75 -4.64
N ILE A 785 -35.25 -29.60 -4.86
CA ILE A 785 -36.08 -29.62 -6.07
C ILE A 785 -36.85 -28.29 -6.20
N ASN A 786 -37.46 -27.78 -5.13
CA ASN A 786 -38.19 -26.52 -5.14
C ASN A 786 -37.24 -25.32 -5.36
N SER A 787 -36.04 -25.36 -4.78
CA SER A 787 -34.98 -24.37 -5.04
C SER A 787 -34.50 -24.40 -6.49
N LEU A 788 -34.30 -25.60 -7.06
CA LEU A 788 -33.89 -25.76 -8.46
C LEU A 788 -35.02 -25.31 -9.40
N GLN A 789 -36.28 -25.61 -9.08
CA GLN A 789 -37.44 -25.14 -9.85
C GLN A 789 -37.56 -23.61 -9.82
N LEU A 790 -37.23 -22.97 -8.69
CA LEU A 790 -37.19 -21.51 -8.59
C LEU A 790 -36.02 -20.91 -9.38
N GLN A 791 -34.84 -21.53 -9.33
CA GLN A 791 -33.67 -21.10 -10.11
C GLN A 791 -33.90 -21.23 -11.62
N VAL A 792 -34.51 -22.34 -12.06
CA VAL A 792 -34.89 -22.52 -13.46
C VAL A 792 -35.91 -21.46 -13.89
N LYS A 793 -36.90 -21.11 -13.05
CA LYS A 793 -37.84 -20.02 -13.34
C LYS A 793 -37.15 -18.66 -13.46
N ASN A 794 -36.19 -18.36 -12.59
CA ASN A 794 -35.45 -17.10 -12.63
C ASN A 794 -34.58 -17.01 -13.88
N LEU A 795 -33.85 -18.08 -14.24
CA LEU A 795 -33.08 -18.14 -15.47
C LEU A 795 -33.96 -17.99 -16.72
N GLN A 796 -35.14 -18.63 -16.73
CA GLN A 796 -36.12 -18.45 -17.80
C GLN A 796 -36.62 -17.00 -17.91
N GLN A 797 -36.73 -16.28 -16.79
CA GLN A 797 -37.12 -14.88 -16.78
C GLN A 797 -35.98 -13.97 -17.27
N GLU A 798 -34.76 -14.19 -16.82
CA GLU A 798 -33.57 -13.46 -17.29
C GLU A 798 -33.34 -13.64 -18.79
N ILE A 799 -33.54 -14.86 -19.31
CA ILE A 799 -33.46 -15.12 -20.76
C ILE A 799 -34.53 -14.34 -21.52
N LYS A 800 -35.77 -14.25 -20.99
CA LYS A 800 -36.84 -13.45 -21.60
C LYS A 800 -36.51 -11.96 -21.59
N ASP A 801 -35.98 -11.45 -20.48
CA ASP A 801 -35.63 -10.04 -20.32
C ASP A 801 -34.45 -9.65 -21.21
N SER A 802 -33.42 -10.51 -21.29
CA SER A 802 -32.28 -10.35 -22.21
C SER A 802 -32.71 -10.41 -23.68
N THR A 803 -33.62 -11.33 -24.03
CA THR A 803 -34.20 -11.41 -25.39
C THR A 803 -35.01 -10.16 -25.72
N TYR A 804 -35.75 -9.61 -24.76
CA TYR A 804 -36.49 -8.35 -24.91
C TYR A 804 -35.55 -7.16 -25.11
N GLN A 805 -34.48 -7.05 -24.30
CA GLN A 805 -33.46 -6.01 -24.44
C GLN A 805 -32.74 -6.09 -25.79
N THR A 806 -32.40 -7.30 -26.26
CA THR A 806 -31.79 -7.51 -27.57
C THR A 806 -32.74 -7.08 -28.70
N LYS A 807 -34.04 -7.35 -28.58
CA LYS A 807 -35.04 -6.86 -29.54
C LYS A 807 -35.18 -5.34 -29.53
N GLN A 808 -35.06 -4.69 -28.38
CA GLN A 808 -35.07 -3.23 -28.28
C GLN A 808 -33.81 -2.60 -28.86
N GLN A 809 -32.65 -3.20 -28.61
CA GLN A 809 -31.39 -2.77 -29.21
C GLN A 809 -31.41 -2.91 -30.73
N ASN A 810 -31.91 -4.02 -31.27
CA ASN A 810 -32.03 -4.19 -32.72
C ASN A 810 -33.00 -3.18 -33.35
N LYS A 811 -34.13 -2.86 -32.69
CA LYS A 811 -35.03 -1.77 -33.13
C LYS A 811 -34.35 -0.40 -33.13
N LEU A 812 -33.48 -0.15 -32.15
CA LEU A 812 -32.70 1.08 -32.07
C LEU A 812 -31.67 1.15 -33.21
N SER A 813 -30.97 0.05 -33.47
CA SER A 813 -30.02 -0.08 -34.58
C SER A 813 -30.71 0.13 -35.94
N ASP A 814 -31.89 -0.45 -36.14
CA ASP A 814 -32.68 -0.29 -37.37
C ASP A 814 -33.20 1.16 -37.52
N SER A 815 -33.50 1.84 -36.41
CA SER A 815 -33.90 3.26 -36.41
C SER A 815 -32.73 4.19 -36.73
N ILE A 816 -31.53 3.87 -36.24
CA ILE A 816 -30.29 4.62 -36.53
C ILE A 816 -29.93 4.47 -38.01
N ASN A 817 -29.98 3.26 -38.55
CA ASN A 817 -29.70 2.99 -39.97
C ASN A 817 -30.72 3.68 -40.90
N HIS A 818 -31.99 3.80 -40.49
CA HIS A 818 -32.99 4.57 -41.25
C HIS A 818 -32.80 6.10 -41.15
N SER A 819 -32.21 6.60 -40.06
CA SER A 819 -31.91 8.03 -39.93
C SER A 819 -30.74 8.46 -40.84
N GLU A 820 -29.70 7.63 -40.98
CA GLU A 820 -28.52 7.94 -41.81
C GLU A 820 -28.81 7.90 -43.32
N LEU A 821 -29.77 7.07 -43.76
CA LEU A 821 -30.21 7.03 -45.15
C LEU A 821 -31.09 8.24 -45.56
N SER A 822 -31.66 8.97 -44.61
CA SER A 822 -32.48 10.17 -44.91
C SER A 822 -31.67 11.47 -45.01
N THR A 823 -30.43 11.49 -44.53
CA THR A 823 -29.56 12.68 -44.53
C THR A 823 -28.66 12.82 -45.76
N THR A 824 -28.62 11.83 -46.66
CA THR A 824 -27.76 11.86 -47.85
C THR A 824 -28.47 12.35 -49.13
N GLU A 825 -29.78 12.58 -49.12
CA GLU A 825 -30.53 13.03 -50.32
C GLU A 825 -30.78 14.55 -50.43
N SER A 826 -30.34 15.38 -49.49
CA SER A 826 -30.59 16.85 -49.54
C SER A 826 -29.36 17.75 -49.74
N ALA A 827 -28.14 17.20 -49.87
CA ALA A 827 -26.91 18.00 -49.94
C ALA A 827 -26.44 18.38 -51.37
N ASN A 828 -27.33 18.38 -52.37
CA ASN A 828 -27.01 18.79 -53.74
C ASN A 828 -27.89 19.95 -54.23
N LYS A 829 -27.88 21.09 -53.52
CA LYS A 829 -28.23 22.39 -54.10
C LYS A 829 -27.37 23.49 -53.49
N SER A 830 -26.45 24.02 -54.30
CA SER A 830 -25.72 25.26 -54.02
C SER A 830 -26.67 26.44 -53.86
N PRO A 831 -26.43 27.36 -52.90
CA PRO A 831 -26.93 28.71 -53.02
C PRO A 831 -25.77 29.70 -53.16
N THR A 832 -25.89 30.47 -54.22
CA THR A 832 -25.20 31.71 -54.54
C THR A 832 -25.22 32.70 -53.37
N LEU A 833 -24.05 33.29 -53.09
CA LEU A 833 -23.85 34.41 -52.19
C LEU A 833 -24.63 35.65 -52.70
N ASN A 834 -25.54 36.16 -51.87
CA ASN A 834 -26.01 37.54 -51.94
C ASN A 834 -25.67 38.23 -50.62
N PHE A 835 -24.87 39.30 -50.72
CA PHE A 835 -24.69 40.30 -49.67
C PHE A 835 -25.99 41.11 -49.55
N ASP A 836 -26.54 41.23 -48.35
CA ASP A 836 -27.12 42.51 -47.94
C ASP A 836 -27.25 42.69 -46.42
N LYS A 837 -27.40 43.97 -46.10
CA LYS A 837 -27.17 44.72 -44.87
C LYS A 837 -28.07 44.45 -43.65
N ASN A 838 -27.52 44.88 -42.51
CA ASN A 838 -28.16 45.46 -41.31
C ASN A 838 -29.15 44.60 -40.50
N GLU A 839 -28.87 44.36 -39.23
CA GLU A 839 -29.36 45.22 -38.12
C GLU A 839 -28.83 44.71 -36.78
N VAL A 840 -28.29 45.66 -36.00
CA VAL A 840 -27.93 45.51 -34.59
C VAL A 840 -29.19 45.66 -33.77
N LYS A 841 -29.54 44.68 -32.92
CA LYS A 841 -30.34 44.91 -31.71
C LYS A 841 -29.80 44.10 -30.54
N GLN A 842 -29.48 44.84 -29.49
CA GLN A 842 -29.29 44.38 -28.11
C GLN A 842 -30.59 43.80 -27.54
N GLY A 843 -30.45 42.85 -26.62
CA GLY A 843 -31.53 42.39 -25.73
C GLY A 843 -31.00 41.37 -24.73
N GLU A 844 -31.05 41.75 -23.45
CA GLU A 844 -30.57 41.04 -22.26
C GLU A 844 -31.44 39.82 -21.85
N ASN A 845 -30.87 38.98 -20.96
CA ASN A 845 -31.42 37.86 -20.16
C ASN A 845 -31.61 36.53 -20.95
N ASP A 846 -31.11 35.36 -20.53
CA ASP A 846 -30.65 34.80 -19.24
C ASP A 846 -29.23 34.19 -19.32
#